data_AF-A0A1I6LVG1-F1
#
_entry.id   AF-A0A1I6LVG1-F1
#
_cell.length_a   1.000
_cell.length_b   1.000
_cell.length_c   1.000
_cell.angle_alpha   90.00
_cell.angle_beta   90.00
_cell.angle_gamma   90.00
#
_symmetry.space_group_name_H-M   'P 1'
#
loop_
_entity.id
_entity.type
_entity.pdbx_description
1 polymer ?
#
loop_
_entity_poly.entity_id
_entity_poly.type
_entity_poly.pdbx_seq_one_letter_code
_entity_poly.pdbx_strand_id
1 'polypeptide(L)'
;MRLRARLGMVAGASIVMSSLVFAPPAIASTIEPGSTTTVAALLDDLRVTAPSTSTYDRDLFYEGQDADGDGCRTRQEVLLEETIVPATITDTCTVTTGEWYSYYDGATHLDATLVEMDHLVALKETWVSGADAWSDAQRTAYANETDFAATLVIVTAAVNTAKSDKDPAGWLPPVDSARCRYMTDWVTVKWRWNLAVDSVEKTAIQDVLAGCGPIETPAPALPLSGQPADPVVGSVTEIAPFGPGITRLSGLSRYETAIQVSQRYSPGVPAVFVATGTNFPDALSAAAAAAFVGGPLLLTPSDSLPETVLGEIQRLAPAKIYVIGGAGAVSPAIVDAFKIVAPTERLEGSDRYATGRKIVSSIFPGSATVFLATGTSFPDALAATGAAGKLTAPVLLVPGTTGALDTASLGVISDLGASDIVIAGGTGVVSAGIETQLASQYSVSRYGGATRYDTTANLNNAFFAPGSSANVFLATGANFPDALAGAALAGRLGAPLYISTAPCVPGPIRESIAALGASNQIIMGGPAVVSDAAASNTGCMSPGAPTISGTLLVGSSVTANPGVWTAGTTHTYQWYANGAPLAGATGSALALTTAHAGKRISVVVTGTKVGYLEMSVASQQTAPVGYPSRTTPIDSWTCPAWAPIKGNANSMIYHVPSGQYYAATNPEECFTTEAAAVAAGYRKSQR
;
A
#
# COMPACT_ATOMS: atom_id res chain seq x y z
N MET A 1 44.78 -73.31 18.53
CA MET A 1 45.52 -73.09 17.27
C MET A 1 44.52 -72.80 16.16
N ARG A 2 44.41 -71.51 15.80
CA ARG A 2 43.87 -70.85 14.56
C ARG A 2 42.43 -71.10 14.03
N LEU A 3 41.59 -70.09 14.34
CA LEU A 3 40.69 -69.28 13.48
C LEU A 3 39.60 -69.92 12.58
N ARG A 4 38.35 -69.50 12.83
CA ARG A 4 37.45 -68.67 11.96
C ARG A 4 36.06 -68.64 12.64
N ALA A 5 35.59 -67.57 13.28
CA ALA A 5 35.14 -66.24 12.80
C ALA A 5 33.95 -66.28 11.82
N ARG A 6 32.71 -66.21 12.35
CA ARG A 6 31.71 -65.12 12.21
C ARG A 6 30.31 -65.63 12.54
N LEU A 7 29.68 -65.01 13.54
CA LEU A 7 28.32 -65.25 14.00
C LEU A 7 27.37 -64.34 13.20
N GLY A 8 26.35 -64.92 12.56
CA GLY A 8 25.33 -64.17 11.82
C GLY A 8 24.34 -63.49 12.76
N MET A 9 24.09 -62.20 12.55
CA MET A 9 23.03 -61.44 13.20
C MET A 9 22.06 -60.97 12.12
N VAL A 10 20.80 -61.36 12.29
CA VAL A 10 19.67 -61.01 11.43
C VAL A 10 19.36 -59.52 11.60
N ALA A 11 19.42 -58.75 10.51
CA ALA A 11 18.92 -57.38 10.44
C ALA A 11 17.76 -57.34 9.46
N GLY A 12 16.56 -57.00 9.96
CA GLY A 12 15.37 -56.78 9.14
C GLY A 12 15.55 -55.53 8.30
N ALA A 13 15.54 -55.70 6.97
CA ALA A 13 15.43 -54.60 6.04
C ALA A 13 13.95 -54.22 5.89
N SER A 14 13.54 -53.10 6.50
CA SER A 14 12.30 -52.43 6.12
C SER A 14 12.51 -51.78 4.75
N ILE A 15 11.93 -52.40 3.73
CA ILE A 15 11.79 -51.82 2.39
C ILE A 15 10.76 -50.69 2.52
N VAL A 16 11.21 -49.44 2.55
CA VAL A 16 10.33 -48.29 2.29
C VAL A 16 10.08 -48.27 0.79
N MET A 17 8.95 -48.83 0.39
CA MET A 17 8.43 -48.74 -0.97
C MET A 17 8.00 -47.29 -1.19
N SER A 18 8.91 -46.46 -1.75
CA SER A 18 8.53 -45.15 -2.27
C SER A 18 7.65 -45.39 -3.50
N SER A 19 6.34 -45.34 -3.29
CA SER A 19 5.37 -45.22 -4.37
C SER A 19 5.52 -43.83 -4.99
N LEU A 20 6.47 -43.68 -5.91
CA LEU A 20 6.44 -42.63 -6.92
C LEU A 20 5.18 -42.85 -7.75
N VAL A 21 4.11 -42.13 -7.40
CA VAL A 21 2.96 -41.96 -8.27
C VAL A 21 3.44 -41.05 -9.41
N PHE A 22 3.95 -41.66 -10.49
CA PHE A 22 4.00 -40.98 -11.77
C PHE A 22 2.55 -40.74 -12.18
N ALA A 23 2.10 -39.48 -12.08
CA ALA A 23 0.92 -39.06 -12.83
C ALA A 23 1.19 -39.36 -14.31
N PRO A 24 0.30 -40.09 -15.03
CA PRO A 24 0.46 -40.24 -16.47
C PRO A 24 0.48 -38.84 -17.11
N PRO A 25 1.31 -38.61 -18.14
CA PRO A 25 1.31 -37.34 -18.85
C PRO A 25 -0.09 -37.08 -19.40
N ALA A 26 -0.63 -35.88 -19.16
CA ALA A 26 -1.82 -35.41 -19.83
C ALA A 26 -1.56 -35.45 -21.34
N ILE A 27 -2.32 -36.26 -22.07
CA ILE A 27 -2.26 -36.27 -23.53
C ILE A 27 -2.84 -34.93 -23.97
N ALA A 28 -1.99 -34.07 -24.53
CA ALA A 28 -2.45 -32.83 -25.16
C ALA A 28 -3.31 -33.17 -26.39
N SER A 29 -4.37 -32.38 -26.63
CA SER A 29 -5.21 -32.48 -27.83
C SER A 29 -4.34 -32.49 -29.09
N THR A 30 -4.73 -33.28 -30.09
CA THR A 30 -4.02 -33.38 -31.38
C THR A 30 -4.58 -32.45 -32.46
N ILE A 31 -5.66 -31.71 -32.14
CA ILE A 31 -6.39 -30.85 -33.07
C ILE A 31 -6.08 -29.39 -32.74
N GLU A 32 -5.53 -28.66 -33.71
CA GLU A 32 -5.18 -27.24 -33.54
C GLU A 32 -6.43 -26.34 -33.72
N PRO A 33 -6.66 -25.33 -32.84
CA PRO A 33 -7.75 -24.36 -33.02
C PRO A 33 -7.71 -23.67 -34.39
N GLY A 34 -8.87 -23.50 -35.02
CA GLY A 34 -9.02 -22.92 -36.35
C GLY A 34 -8.68 -23.86 -37.51
N SER A 35 -8.14 -25.05 -37.27
CA SER A 35 -7.92 -26.06 -38.32
C SER A 35 -9.24 -26.70 -38.76
N THR A 36 -9.35 -27.05 -40.04
CA THR A 36 -10.50 -27.81 -40.56
C THR A 36 -10.42 -29.25 -40.05
N THR A 37 -11.47 -29.70 -39.39
CA THR A 37 -11.59 -31.06 -38.85
C THR A 37 -13.02 -31.59 -39.01
N THR A 38 -13.32 -32.77 -38.46
CA THR A 38 -14.70 -33.30 -38.41
C THR A 38 -15.25 -33.25 -36.99
N VAL A 39 -16.56 -33.13 -36.86
CA VAL A 39 -17.24 -33.18 -35.53
C VAL A 39 -16.93 -34.50 -34.81
N ALA A 40 -16.86 -35.62 -35.55
CA ALA A 40 -16.48 -36.91 -34.98
C ALA A 40 -15.06 -36.90 -34.39
N ALA A 41 -14.10 -36.25 -35.06
CA ALA A 41 -12.74 -36.13 -34.55
C ALA A 41 -12.67 -35.23 -33.29
N LEU A 42 -13.44 -34.14 -33.24
CA LEU A 42 -13.55 -33.31 -32.02
C LEU A 42 -14.15 -34.10 -30.87
N LEU A 43 -15.20 -34.89 -31.12
CA LEU A 43 -15.82 -35.77 -30.12
C LEU A 43 -14.86 -36.85 -29.61
N ASP A 44 -14.03 -37.41 -30.49
CA ASP A 44 -13.01 -38.39 -30.11
C ASP A 44 -11.92 -37.78 -29.23
N ASP A 45 -11.58 -36.50 -29.45
CA ASP A 45 -10.60 -35.72 -28.68
C ASP A 45 -11.13 -35.25 -27.31
N LEU A 46 -12.46 -35.20 -27.11
CA LEU A 46 -13.06 -34.88 -25.80
C LEU A 46 -12.68 -35.90 -24.72
N ARG A 47 -12.34 -35.38 -23.54
CA ARG A 47 -12.07 -36.19 -22.34
C ARG A 47 -13.32 -36.96 -21.94
N VAL A 48 -13.18 -38.26 -21.73
CA VAL A 48 -14.27 -39.09 -21.18
C VAL A 48 -14.11 -39.18 -19.67
N THR A 49 -15.05 -38.63 -18.91
CA THR A 49 -15.00 -38.61 -17.43
C THR A 49 -16.41 -38.78 -16.86
N ALA A 50 -16.53 -39.42 -15.70
CA ALA A 50 -17.81 -39.50 -15.01
C ALA A 50 -18.25 -38.08 -14.55
N PRO A 51 -19.56 -37.77 -14.53
CA PRO A 51 -20.03 -36.47 -14.09
C PRO A 51 -19.56 -36.15 -12.67
N SER A 52 -19.15 -34.89 -12.43
CA SER A 52 -18.75 -34.45 -11.10
C SER A 52 -19.90 -34.58 -10.10
N THR A 53 -19.56 -34.99 -8.88
CA THR A 53 -20.49 -35.11 -7.76
C THR A 53 -20.44 -33.90 -6.82
N SER A 54 -19.68 -32.86 -7.17
CA SER A 54 -19.61 -31.62 -6.42
C SER A 54 -20.96 -30.89 -6.41
N THR A 55 -21.23 -30.12 -5.34
CA THR A 55 -22.49 -29.39 -5.21
C THR A 55 -22.54 -28.26 -6.23
N TYR A 56 -23.50 -28.31 -7.14
CA TYR A 56 -23.75 -27.25 -8.12
C TYR A 56 -24.35 -26.01 -7.44
N ASP A 57 -23.79 -24.84 -7.77
CA ASP A 57 -24.31 -23.53 -7.41
C ASP A 57 -24.43 -22.67 -8.67
N ARG A 58 -25.67 -22.27 -9.01
CA ARG A 58 -25.96 -21.46 -10.21
C ARG A 58 -25.38 -20.05 -10.06
N ASP A 59 -25.35 -19.50 -8.86
CA ASP A 59 -24.98 -18.11 -8.62
C ASP A 59 -23.49 -17.84 -8.92
N LEU A 60 -22.69 -18.90 -9.08
CA LEU A 60 -21.29 -18.84 -9.51
C LEU A 60 -21.11 -18.59 -11.03
N PHE A 61 -22.17 -18.75 -11.81
CA PHE A 61 -22.23 -18.36 -13.21
C PHE A 61 -22.89 -16.99 -13.28
N TYR A 62 -22.09 -15.93 -13.13
CA TYR A 62 -22.59 -14.55 -13.12
C TYR A 62 -23.18 -14.16 -14.48
N GLU A 63 -24.49 -14.37 -14.67
CA GLU A 63 -25.24 -14.08 -15.90
C GLU A 63 -25.57 -12.58 -16.06
N GLY A 64 -25.72 -12.12 -17.30
CA GLY A 64 -26.26 -10.81 -17.64
C GLY A 64 -25.24 -9.68 -17.66
N GLN A 65 -24.05 -9.93 -18.22
CA GLN A 65 -23.05 -8.89 -18.48
C GLN A 65 -23.47 -7.95 -19.62
N ASP A 66 -23.11 -6.69 -19.50
CA ASP A 66 -23.18 -5.67 -20.55
C ASP A 66 -21.76 -5.48 -21.09
N ALA A 67 -21.44 -6.19 -22.17
CA ALA A 67 -20.05 -6.38 -22.62
C ALA A 67 -19.51 -5.18 -23.41
N ASP A 68 -20.37 -4.47 -24.13
CA ASP A 68 -20.01 -3.29 -24.92
C ASP A 68 -20.39 -1.97 -24.23
N GLY A 69 -21.09 -2.04 -23.10
CA GLY A 69 -21.38 -0.90 -22.22
C GLY A 69 -22.51 -0.01 -22.74
N ASP A 70 -23.37 -0.54 -23.61
CA ASP A 70 -24.45 0.20 -24.22
C ASP A 70 -25.73 0.23 -23.36
N GLY A 71 -25.75 -0.54 -22.26
CA GLY A 71 -26.85 -0.67 -21.31
C GLY A 71 -27.64 -1.98 -21.44
N CYS A 72 -27.32 -2.84 -22.41
CA CYS A 72 -28.01 -4.10 -22.68
C CYS A 72 -27.22 -5.26 -22.06
N ARG A 73 -27.94 -6.15 -21.37
CA ARG A 73 -27.31 -7.35 -20.77
C ARG A 73 -27.31 -8.48 -21.79
N THR A 74 -26.48 -9.50 -21.58
CA THR A 74 -26.31 -10.66 -22.47
C THR A 74 -27.61 -11.24 -23.04
N ARG A 75 -28.67 -11.37 -22.23
CA ARG A 75 -29.95 -11.86 -22.75
C ARG A 75 -30.53 -10.93 -23.82
N GLN A 76 -30.49 -9.62 -23.58
CA GLN A 76 -30.96 -8.61 -24.51
C GLN A 76 -30.09 -8.61 -25.78
N GLU A 77 -28.77 -8.75 -25.63
CA GLU A 77 -27.84 -8.89 -26.76
C GLU A 77 -28.23 -10.06 -27.65
N VAL A 78 -28.39 -11.26 -27.08
CA VAL A 78 -28.72 -12.47 -27.85
C VAL A 78 -30.12 -12.35 -28.46
N LEU A 79 -31.08 -11.69 -27.78
CA LEU A 79 -32.40 -11.40 -28.36
C LEU A 79 -32.32 -10.45 -29.56
N LEU A 80 -31.43 -9.44 -29.52
CA LEU A 80 -31.22 -8.51 -30.62
C LEU A 80 -30.46 -9.15 -31.78
N GLU A 81 -29.49 -10.02 -31.47
CA GLU A 81 -28.69 -10.74 -32.46
C GLU A 81 -29.50 -11.79 -33.23
N GLU A 82 -30.32 -12.59 -32.54
CA GLU A 82 -31.04 -13.71 -33.15
C GLU A 82 -32.40 -13.33 -33.75
N THR A 83 -32.81 -12.06 -33.66
CA THR A 83 -34.08 -11.64 -34.24
C THR A 83 -34.02 -11.57 -35.77
N ILE A 84 -34.97 -12.22 -36.45
CA ILE A 84 -35.10 -12.25 -37.91
C ILE A 84 -35.62 -10.91 -38.43
N VAL A 85 -36.56 -10.32 -37.69
CA VAL A 85 -37.16 -9.02 -37.99
C VAL A 85 -36.78 -8.06 -36.87
N PRO A 86 -36.35 -6.82 -37.19
CA PRO A 86 -35.89 -5.87 -36.19
C PRO A 86 -36.80 -5.77 -34.97
N ALA A 87 -36.21 -5.95 -33.80
CA ALA A 87 -36.93 -5.90 -32.54
C ALA A 87 -37.40 -4.47 -32.21
N THR A 88 -38.49 -4.38 -31.46
CA THR A 88 -38.96 -3.13 -30.83
C THR A 88 -38.39 -3.03 -29.43
N ILE A 89 -37.76 -1.88 -29.14
CA ILE A 89 -37.14 -1.55 -27.86
C ILE A 89 -37.93 -0.41 -27.23
N THR A 90 -38.32 -0.54 -25.96
CA THR A 90 -39.25 0.41 -25.28
C THR A 90 -38.57 1.39 -24.32
N ASP A 91 -37.34 1.11 -23.90
CA ASP A 91 -36.45 1.98 -23.12
C ASP A 91 -35.02 1.84 -23.65
N THR A 92 -33.97 1.92 -22.81
CA THR A 92 -32.59 1.73 -23.25
C THR A 92 -32.37 0.35 -23.90
N CYS A 93 -32.96 -0.73 -23.35
CA CYS A 93 -32.63 -2.12 -23.74
C CYS A 93 -33.75 -3.16 -23.55
N THR A 94 -34.95 -2.75 -23.18
CA THR A 94 -36.10 -3.65 -23.01
C THR A 94 -36.67 -4.02 -24.39
N VAL A 95 -36.28 -5.21 -24.85
CA VAL A 95 -36.80 -5.86 -26.06
C VAL A 95 -38.19 -6.45 -25.78
N THR A 96 -39.21 -5.97 -26.50
CA THR A 96 -40.61 -6.40 -26.27
C THR A 96 -41.16 -7.27 -27.39
N THR A 97 -40.92 -6.89 -28.64
CA THR A 97 -41.35 -7.66 -29.81
C THR A 97 -40.23 -7.78 -30.83
N GLY A 98 -40.24 -8.84 -31.63
CA GLY A 98 -39.26 -9.15 -32.67
C GLY A 98 -39.79 -10.33 -33.48
N GLU A 99 -38.93 -11.05 -34.19
CA GLU A 99 -39.28 -12.37 -34.73
C GLU A 99 -38.15 -13.36 -34.41
N TRP A 100 -38.41 -14.34 -33.54
CA TRP A 100 -37.41 -15.35 -33.14
C TRP A 100 -37.85 -16.73 -33.59
N TYR A 101 -36.96 -17.44 -34.27
CA TYR A 101 -37.16 -18.82 -34.70
C TYR A 101 -36.36 -19.79 -33.84
N SER A 102 -37.08 -20.65 -33.12
CA SER A 102 -36.50 -21.71 -32.31
C SER A 102 -36.22 -22.93 -33.19
N TYR A 103 -34.96 -23.17 -33.52
CA TYR A 103 -34.61 -24.32 -34.39
C TYR A 103 -34.80 -25.68 -33.69
N TYR A 104 -34.96 -25.70 -32.36
CA TYR A 104 -35.21 -26.94 -31.61
C TYR A 104 -36.57 -27.57 -31.95
N ASP A 105 -37.61 -26.75 -32.06
CA ASP A 105 -39.01 -27.17 -32.25
C ASP A 105 -39.65 -26.62 -33.53
N GLY A 106 -38.94 -25.76 -34.27
CA GLY A 106 -39.41 -25.17 -35.52
C GLY A 106 -40.48 -24.08 -35.34
N ALA A 107 -40.67 -23.60 -34.11
CA ALA A 107 -41.66 -22.57 -33.80
C ALA A 107 -41.09 -21.15 -33.96
N THR A 108 -41.97 -20.19 -34.27
CA THR A 108 -41.64 -18.77 -34.38
C THR A 108 -42.53 -17.96 -33.46
N HIS A 109 -41.94 -17.04 -32.70
CA HIS A 109 -42.65 -16.16 -31.78
C HIS A 109 -42.29 -14.70 -32.03
N LEU A 110 -43.27 -13.82 -31.84
CA LEU A 110 -43.10 -12.37 -31.98
C LEU A 110 -42.97 -11.62 -30.65
N ASP A 111 -43.18 -12.32 -29.54
CA ASP A 111 -43.19 -11.79 -28.18
C ASP A 111 -41.95 -12.31 -27.44
N ALA A 112 -41.11 -11.40 -26.96
CA ALA A 112 -39.84 -11.71 -26.29
C ALA A 112 -40.04 -12.51 -24.99
N THR A 113 -41.25 -12.50 -24.42
CA THR A 113 -41.59 -13.25 -23.21
C THR A 113 -41.87 -14.74 -23.47
N LEU A 114 -42.09 -15.13 -24.73
CA LEU A 114 -42.38 -16.52 -25.11
C LEU A 114 -41.11 -17.30 -25.51
N VAL A 115 -39.97 -16.62 -25.57
CA VAL A 115 -38.67 -17.20 -25.91
C VAL A 115 -37.68 -17.00 -24.77
N GLU A 116 -36.71 -17.89 -24.68
CA GLU A 116 -35.67 -17.88 -23.68
C GLU A 116 -34.29 -18.12 -24.30
N MET A 117 -33.28 -17.50 -23.69
CA MET A 117 -31.89 -17.82 -23.95
C MET A 117 -31.58 -19.14 -23.26
N ASP A 118 -31.25 -20.16 -24.04
CA ASP A 118 -30.73 -21.45 -23.58
C ASP A 118 -29.20 -21.42 -23.67
N HIS A 119 -28.54 -21.89 -22.62
CA HIS A 119 -27.16 -22.34 -22.72
C HIS A 119 -27.20 -23.73 -23.36
N LEU A 120 -26.74 -23.86 -24.61
CA LEU A 120 -26.81 -25.11 -25.36
C LEU A 120 -26.31 -26.28 -24.52
N VAL A 121 -25.11 -26.15 -23.92
CA VAL A 121 -24.69 -27.00 -22.80
C VAL A 121 -25.12 -26.29 -21.51
N ALA A 122 -26.14 -26.82 -20.82
CA ALA A 122 -26.73 -26.13 -19.68
C ALA A 122 -25.69 -25.82 -18.59
N LEU A 123 -25.87 -24.74 -17.81
CA LEU A 123 -24.89 -24.35 -16.76
C LEU A 123 -24.58 -25.48 -15.77
N LYS A 124 -25.58 -26.27 -15.38
CA LYS A 124 -25.37 -27.44 -14.51
C LYS A 124 -24.66 -28.58 -15.22
N GLU A 125 -24.96 -28.83 -16.49
CA GLU A 125 -24.26 -29.83 -17.30
C GLU A 125 -22.77 -29.43 -17.49
N THR A 126 -22.54 -28.14 -17.70
CA THR A 126 -21.21 -27.53 -17.76
C THR A 126 -20.45 -27.74 -16.45
N TRP A 127 -21.11 -27.53 -15.30
CA TRP A 127 -20.55 -27.79 -13.97
C TRP A 127 -20.09 -29.24 -13.81
N VAL A 128 -20.96 -30.21 -14.09
CA VAL A 128 -20.63 -31.63 -13.91
C VAL A 128 -19.63 -32.15 -14.94
N SER A 129 -19.49 -31.47 -16.07
CA SER A 129 -18.51 -31.76 -17.12
C SER A 129 -17.12 -31.16 -16.87
N GLY A 130 -16.91 -30.45 -15.75
CA GLY A 130 -15.59 -29.96 -15.31
C GLY A 130 -15.52 -28.47 -15.00
N ALA A 131 -16.62 -27.72 -15.14
CA ALA A 131 -16.66 -26.32 -14.73
C ALA A 131 -16.72 -26.11 -13.20
N ASP A 132 -16.87 -27.18 -12.42
CA ASP A 132 -16.67 -27.14 -10.97
C ASP A 132 -15.23 -26.81 -10.57
N ALA A 133 -14.26 -27.11 -11.45
CA ALA A 133 -12.86 -26.73 -11.30
C ALA A 133 -12.50 -25.37 -11.95
N TRP A 134 -13.44 -24.73 -12.66
CA TRP A 134 -13.19 -23.44 -13.31
C TRP A 134 -12.99 -22.31 -12.31
N SER A 135 -12.29 -21.27 -12.75
CA SER A 135 -12.32 -19.98 -12.08
C SER A 135 -13.68 -19.30 -12.27
N ASP A 136 -14.00 -18.32 -11.42
CA ASP A 136 -15.20 -17.50 -11.58
C ASP A 136 -15.21 -16.76 -12.93
N ALA A 137 -14.03 -16.36 -13.43
CA ALA A 137 -13.89 -15.71 -14.73
C ALA A 137 -14.28 -16.64 -15.89
N GLN A 138 -13.87 -17.91 -15.84
CA GLN A 138 -14.26 -18.90 -16.85
C GLN A 138 -15.76 -19.21 -16.80
N ARG A 139 -16.35 -19.36 -15.61
CA ARG A 139 -17.81 -19.53 -15.46
C ARG A 139 -18.58 -18.33 -15.97
N THR A 140 -18.11 -17.12 -15.67
CA THR A 140 -18.72 -15.88 -16.13
C THR A 140 -18.61 -15.72 -17.65
N ALA A 141 -17.42 -15.98 -18.22
CA ALA A 141 -17.21 -15.89 -19.65
C ALA A 141 -18.11 -16.89 -20.41
N TYR A 142 -18.23 -18.12 -19.91
CA TYR A 142 -19.16 -19.11 -20.47
C TYR A 142 -20.62 -18.66 -20.39
N ALA A 143 -21.04 -18.14 -19.23
CA ALA A 143 -22.42 -17.72 -18.99
C ALA A 143 -22.87 -16.57 -19.90
N ASN A 144 -21.92 -15.78 -20.42
CA ASN A 144 -22.16 -14.59 -21.23
C ASN A 144 -21.51 -14.64 -22.63
N GLU A 145 -21.21 -15.83 -23.15
CA GLU A 145 -20.49 -15.99 -24.41
C GLU A 145 -21.37 -15.66 -25.63
N THR A 146 -21.23 -14.44 -26.17
CA THR A 146 -21.90 -13.99 -27.40
C THR A 146 -21.02 -14.07 -28.66
N ASP A 147 -19.71 -14.28 -28.52
CA ASP A 147 -18.78 -14.39 -29.65
C ASP A 147 -18.80 -15.77 -30.34
N PHE A 148 -19.50 -16.74 -29.74
CA PHE A 148 -19.70 -18.08 -30.29
C PHE A 148 -21.18 -18.47 -30.25
N ALA A 149 -21.87 -18.25 -31.38
CA ALA A 149 -23.32 -18.42 -31.53
C ALA A 149 -23.89 -19.80 -31.19
N ALA A 150 -23.05 -20.82 -30.97
CA ALA A 150 -23.51 -22.14 -30.51
C ALA A 150 -23.74 -22.17 -28.98
N THR A 151 -23.15 -21.28 -28.20
CA THR A 151 -23.21 -21.35 -26.73
C THR A 151 -24.54 -20.84 -26.18
N LEU A 152 -25.01 -19.70 -26.68
CA LEU A 152 -26.27 -19.06 -26.29
C LEU A 152 -27.21 -19.02 -27.49
N VAL A 153 -28.40 -19.62 -27.36
CA VAL A 153 -29.40 -19.69 -28.42
C VAL A 153 -30.79 -19.28 -27.92
N ILE A 154 -31.57 -18.56 -28.72
CA ILE A 154 -32.96 -18.24 -28.43
C ILE A 154 -33.85 -19.39 -28.90
N VAL A 155 -34.57 -19.98 -27.94
CA VAL A 155 -35.50 -21.08 -28.18
C VAL A 155 -36.83 -20.79 -27.50
N THR A 156 -37.87 -21.58 -27.78
CA THR A 156 -39.14 -21.41 -27.06
C THR A 156 -38.98 -21.76 -25.58
N ALA A 157 -39.64 -21.01 -24.69
CA ALA A 157 -39.57 -21.28 -23.25
C ALA A 157 -40.00 -22.73 -22.90
N ALA A 158 -40.96 -23.27 -23.66
CA ALA A 158 -41.45 -24.64 -23.48
C ALA A 158 -40.37 -25.69 -23.79
N VAL A 159 -39.62 -25.53 -24.90
CA VAL A 159 -38.58 -26.49 -25.28
C VAL A 159 -37.34 -26.35 -24.40
N ASN A 160 -37.00 -25.13 -23.96
CA ASN A 160 -35.93 -24.88 -22.99
C ASN A 160 -36.21 -25.58 -21.64
N THR A 161 -37.43 -25.43 -21.13
CA THR A 161 -37.89 -26.12 -19.92
C THR A 161 -37.85 -27.65 -20.09
N ALA A 162 -38.23 -28.16 -21.26
CA ALA A 162 -38.20 -29.59 -21.55
C ALA A 162 -36.77 -30.16 -21.55
N LYS A 163 -35.81 -29.40 -22.12
CA LYS A 163 -34.36 -29.71 -22.06
C LYS A 163 -33.85 -29.67 -20.63
N SER A 164 -34.03 -28.55 -19.92
CA SER A 164 -33.48 -28.32 -18.57
C SER A 164 -31.95 -28.45 -18.58
N ASP A 165 -31.43 -29.29 -17.70
CA ASP A 165 -30.01 -29.60 -17.47
C ASP A 165 -29.62 -30.95 -18.09
N LYS A 166 -30.43 -31.51 -18.99
CA LYS A 166 -30.19 -32.82 -19.59
C LYS A 166 -29.15 -32.73 -20.70
N ASP A 167 -28.33 -33.76 -20.78
CA ASP A 167 -27.38 -34.03 -21.85
C ASP A 167 -28.08 -34.68 -23.07
N PRO A 168 -27.36 -34.91 -24.19
CA PRO A 168 -27.86 -35.62 -25.37
C PRO A 168 -28.44 -37.03 -25.12
N ALA A 169 -28.06 -37.70 -24.03
CA ALA A 169 -28.64 -38.99 -23.68
C ALA A 169 -30.01 -38.85 -23.01
N GLY A 170 -30.22 -37.76 -22.25
CA GLY A 170 -31.49 -37.46 -21.57
C GLY A 170 -32.49 -36.64 -22.38
N TRP A 171 -32.05 -35.91 -23.40
CA TRP A 171 -32.92 -35.07 -24.22
C TRP A 171 -32.36 -34.79 -25.62
N LEU A 172 -33.25 -34.75 -26.62
CA LEU A 172 -32.95 -34.33 -27.98
C LEU A 172 -34.00 -33.33 -28.47
N PRO A 173 -33.63 -32.41 -29.37
CA PRO A 173 -34.62 -31.58 -30.07
C PRO A 173 -35.73 -32.45 -30.70
N PRO A 174 -37.00 -32.06 -30.53
CA PRO A 174 -38.14 -32.81 -31.07
C PRO A 174 -38.15 -32.82 -32.60
N VAL A 175 -37.55 -31.81 -33.25
CA VAL A 175 -37.40 -31.77 -34.70
C VAL A 175 -36.17 -32.59 -35.12
N ASP A 176 -36.40 -33.67 -35.89
CA ASP A 176 -35.33 -34.56 -36.35
C ASP A 176 -34.25 -33.81 -37.16
N SER A 177 -34.64 -32.84 -37.99
CA SER A 177 -33.70 -32.06 -38.81
C SER A 177 -32.80 -31.12 -37.98
N ALA A 178 -33.13 -30.87 -36.70
CA ALA A 178 -32.32 -30.05 -35.81
C ALA A 178 -31.20 -30.84 -35.13
N ARG A 179 -31.31 -32.17 -35.05
CA ARG A 179 -30.43 -33.01 -34.23
C ARG A 179 -28.97 -33.01 -34.70
N CYS A 180 -28.72 -32.96 -36.01
CA CYS A 180 -27.36 -32.88 -36.55
C CYS A 180 -26.68 -31.55 -36.21
N ARG A 181 -27.42 -30.43 -36.30
CA ARG A 181 -26.94 -29.12 -35.86
C ARG A 181 -26.68 -29.13 -34.35
N TYR A 182 -27.65 -29.58 -33.56
CA TYR A 182 -27.54 -29.64 -32.11
C TYR A 182 -26.32 -30.45 -31.63
N MET A 183 -26.04 -31.62 -32.22
CA MET A 183 -24.85 -32.40 -31.87
C MET A 183 -23.54 -31.73 -32.29
N THR A 184 -23.54 -31.06 -33.45
CA THR A 184 -22.38 -30.31 -33.92
C THR A 184 -22.06 -29.17 -32.95
N ASP A 185 -23.07 -28.39 -32.59
CA ASP A 185 -22.97 -27.27 -31.66
C ASP A 185 -22.54 -27.81 -30.26
N TRP A 186 -23.11 -28.93 -29.80
CA TRP A 186 -22.82 -29.49 -28.48
C TRP A 186 -21.35 -29.94 -28.36
N VAL A 187 -20.86 -30.67 -29.35
CA VAL A 187 -19.47 -31.14 -29.41
C VAL A 187 -18.51 -29.96 -29.51
N THR A 188 -18.83 -28.96 -30.32
CA THR A 188 -17.94 -27.79 -30.51
C THR A 188 -17.90 -26.91 -29.27
N VAL A 189 -19.02 -26.68 -28.57
CA VAL A 189 -19.05 -25.97 -27.28
C VAL A 189 -18.24 -26.75 -26.22
N LYS A 190 -18.48 -28.06 -26.06
CA LYS A 190 -17.70 -28.86 -25.09
C LYS A 190 -16.20 -28.88 -25.41
N TRP A 191 -15.83 -28.96 -26.69
CA TRP A 191 -14.43 -28.95 -27.11
C TRP A 191 -13.79 -27.59 -26.86
N ARG A 192 -14.46 -26.50 -27.27
CA ARG A 192 -14.02 -25.11 -27.06
C ARG A 192 -13.70 -24.85 -25.59
N TRP A 193 -14.56 -25.30 -24.68
CA TRP A 193 -14.42 -25.08 -23.24
C TRP A 193 -13.66 -26.19 -22.50
N ASN A 194 -13.09 -27.17 -23.21
CA ASN A 194 -12.42 -28.35 -22.62
C ASN A 194 -13.29 -29.06 -21.57
N LEU A 195 -14.59 -29.15 -21.82
CA LEU A 195 -15.54 -29.92 -21.02
C LEU A 195 -15.44 -31.40 -21.35
N ALA A 196 -15.58 -32.23 -20.31
CA ALA A 196 -15.65 -33.67 -20.49
C ALA A 196 -17.04 -34.09 -21.01
N VAL A 197 -17.07 -35.28 -21.59
CA VAL A 197 -18.30 -36.05 -21.82
C VAL A 197 -18.27 -37.30 -20.96
N ASP A 198 -19.41 -37.80 -20.54
CA ASP A 198 -19.46 -39.15 -19.96
C ASP A 198 -19.65 -40.23 -21.04
N SER A 199 -19.53 -41.51 -20.66
CA SER A 199 -19.59 -42.59 -21.64
C SER A 199 -20.98 -42.80 -22.24
N VAL A 200 -22.05 -42.50 -21.50
CA VAL A 200 -23.43 -42.61 -21.98
C VAL A 200 -23.72 -41.45 -22.93
N GLU A 201 -23.33 -40.25 -22.53
CA GLU A 201 -23.43 -39.04 -23.36
C GLU A 201 -22.68 -39.21 -24.68
N LYS A 202 -21.40 -39.62 -24.63
CA LYS A 202 -20.57 -39.81 -25.84
C LYS A 202 -21.18 -40.82 -26.81
N THR A 203 -21.78 -41.90 -26.30
CA THR A 203 -22.47 -42.90 -27.13
C THR A 203 -23.71 -42.31 -27.81
N ALA A 204 -24.52 -41.55 -27.06
CA ALA A 204 -25.71 -40.89 -27.60
C ALA A 204 -25.36 -39.88 -28.71
N ILE A 205 -24.29 -39.10 -28.52
CA ILE A 205 -23.80 -38.17 -29.54
C ILE A 205 -23.33 -38.94 -30.80
N GLN A 206 -22.57 -40.02 -30.62
CA GLN A 206 -22.09 -40.86 -31.74
C GLN A 206 -23.26 -41.46 -32.55
N ASP A 207 -24.28 -41.98 -31.89
CA ASP A 207 -25.45 -42.58 -32.53
C ASP A 207 -26.23 -41.57 -33.39
N VAL A 208 -26.39 -40.33 -32.90
CA VAL A 208 -27.03 -39.26 -33.68
C VAL A 208 -26.15 -38.83 -34.85
N LEU A 209 -24.84 -38.63 -34.63
CA LEU A 209 -23.91 -38.21 -35.68
C LEU A 209 -23.76 -39.25 -36.81
N ALA A 210 -23.92 -40.54 -36.52
CA ALA A 210 -23.90 -41.60 -37.53
C ALA A 210 -24.97 -41.40 -38.62
N GLY A 211 -26.10 -40.77 -38.28
CA GLY A 211 -27.17 -40.43 -39.21
C GLY A 211 -26.95 -39.14 -40.01
N CYS A 212 -25.94 -38.34 -39.66
CA CYS A 212 -25.73 -37.00 -40.23
C CYS A 212 -24.75 -36.97 -41.41
N GLY A 213 -24.02 -38.07 -41.65
CA GLY A 213 -22.87 -38.07 -42.56
C GLY A 213 -21.67 -37.30 -41.98
N PRO A 214 -20.54 -37.24 -42.71
CA PRO A 214 -19.37 -36.50 -42.25
C PRO A 214 -19.67 -34.99 -42.24
N ILE A 215 -19.55 -34.38 -41.06
CA ILE A 215 -19.69 -32.94 -40.86
C ILE A 215 -18.29 -32.35 -40.66
N GLU A 216 -17.82 -31.58 -41.63
CA GLU A 216 -16.61 -30.77 -41.48
C GLU A 216 -16.94 -29.48 -40.72
N THR A 217 -16.06 -29.10 -39.80
CA THR A 217 -16.19 -27.86 -39.02
C THR A 217 -14.78 -27.33 -38.69
N PRO A 218 -14.57 -26.00 -38.65
CA PRO A 218 -13.36 -25.48 -38.02
C PRO A 218 -13.34 -25.87 -36.54
N ALA A 219 -12.20 -26.35 -36.05
CA ALA A 219 -11.98 -26.47 -34.61
C ALA A 219 -12.19 -25.07 -33.99
N PRO A 220 -13.11 -24.90 -33.03
CA PRO A 220 -13.38 -23.59 -32.46
C PRO A 220 -12.11 -22.92 -31.93
N ALA A 221 -12.02 -21.59 -32.00
CA ALA A 221 -11.01 -20.89 -31.21
C ALA A 221 -11.23 -21.22 -29.72
N LEU A 222 -10.18 -21.26 -28.90
CA LEU A 222 -10.37 -21.43 -27.47
C LEU A 222 -10.90 -20.10 -26.87
N PRO A 223 -11.78 -20.13 -25.87
CA PRO A 223 -12.47 -18.94 -25.36
C PRO A 223 -11.51 -17.91 -24.73
N LEU A 224 -10.26 -18.31 -24.47
CA LEU A 224 -9.19 -17.47 -23.94
C LEU A 224 -8.08 -17.14 -24.96
N SER A 225 -8.27 -17.44 -26.26
CA SER A 225 -7.30 -17.10 -27.31
C SER A 225 -7.62 -15.82 -28.10
N GLY A 226 -8.71 -15.12 -27.76
CA GLY A 226 -9.20 -13.93 -28.49
C GLY A 226 -9.61 -12.71 -27.65
N GLN A 227 -9.82 -12.86 -26.34
CA GLN A 227 -9.77 -11.74 -25.38
C GLN A 227 -8.30 -11.44 -25.06
N PRO A 228 -7.90 -10.19 -24.73
CA PRO A 228 -6.57 -9.98 -24.19
C PRO A 228 -6.40 -11.00 -23.07
N ALA A 229 -5.36 -11.82 -23.17
CA ALA A 229 -5.02 -12.77 -22.12
C ALA A 229 -5.22 -12.08 -20.76
N ASP A 230 -5.73 -12.82 -19.76
CA ASP A 230 -5.48 -12.46 -18.36
C ASP A 230 -4.10 -11.83 -18.34
N PRO A 231 -3.97 -10.54 -17.93
CA PRO A 231 -2.71 -9.86 -18.03
C PRO A 231 -1.72 -10.81 -17.40
N VAL A 232 -0.81 -11.31 -18.25
CA VAL A 232 0.33 -12.10 -17.80
C VAL A 232 0.79 -11.36 -16.55
N VAL A 233 1.04 -12.06 -15.45
CA VAL A 233 1.80 -11.45 -14.36
C VAL A 233 3.12 -11.03 -15.00
N GLY A 234 3.19 -9.79 -15.52
CA GLY A 234 4.13 -9.42 -16.60
C GLY A 234 3.62 -8.63 -17.82
N SER A 235 2.32 -8.38 -18.05
CA SER A 235 1.90 -7.35 -19.02
C SER A 235 2.51 -6.04 -18.55
N VAL A 236 3.38 -5.45 -19.37
CA VAL A 236 4.14 -4.27 -18.97
C VAL A 236 3.15 -3.12 -18.86
N THR A 237 2.59 -2.94 -17.67
CA THR A 237 1.86 -1.73 -17.32
C THR A 237 2.76 -0.55 -17.68
N GLU A 238 2.39 0.18 -18.71
CA GLU A 238 3.15 1.35 -19.13
C GLU A 238 2.96 2.43 -18.07
N ILE A 239 4.08 2.79 -17.43
CA ILE A 239 4.15 3.88 -16.47
C ILE A 239 4.94 4.99 -17.14
N ALA A 240 4.34 6.17 -17.24
CA ALA A 240 5.00 7.33 -17.82
C ALA A 240 6.34 7.60 -17.08
N PRO A 241 7.45 7.83 -17.79
CA PRO A 241 8.77 7.97 -17.16
C PRO A 241 8.86 9.28 -16.38
N PHE A 242 9.73 9.30 -15.36
CA PHE A 242 10.07 10.52 -14.64
C PHE A 242 11.30 11.18 -15.28
N GLY A 243 11.22 12.49 -15.52
CA GLY A 243 12.36 13.31 -15.93
C GLY A 243 13.27 13.69 -14.76
N PRO A 244 14.49 14.18 -15.04
CA PRO A 244 15.41 14.65 -14.01
C PRO A 244 14.82 15.78 -13.18
N GLY A 245 15.09 15.76 -11.87
CA GLY A 245 14.64 16.78 -10.92
C GLY A 245 13.53 16.31 -9.99
N ILE A 246 12.68 17.25 -9.56
CA ILE A 246 11.62 17.02 -8.57
C ILE A 246 10.28 16.92 -9.29
N THR A 247 9.56 15.81 -9.10
CA THR A 247 8.16 15.65 -9.52
C THR A 247 7.29 15.52 -8.29
N ARG A 248 6.26 16.36 -8.15
CA ARG A 248 5.30 16.27 -7.05
C ARG A 248 4.00 15.64 -7.54
N LEU A 249 3.56 14.58 -6.86
CA LEU A 249 2.28 13.93 -7.08
C LEU A 249 1.37 14.26 -5.88
N SER A 250 0.43 15.18 -6.08
CA SER A 250 -0.41 15.69 -5.00
C SER A 250 -1.72 16.29 -5.52
N GLY A 251 -2.80 16.06 -4.78
CA GLY A 251 -4.09 16.73 -4.98
C GLY A 251 -4.56 17.48 -3.73
N LEU A 252 -5.78 18.02 -3.78
CA LEU A 252 -6.39 18.76 -2.66
C LEU A 252 -6.77 17.84 -1.48
N SER A 253 -6.99 16.56 -1.73
CA SER A 253 -7.15 15.53 -0.71
C SER A 253 -6.33 14.29 -1.04
N ARG A 254 -6.36 13.31 -0.12
CA ARG A 254 -5.72 12.00 -0.29
C ARG A 254 -6.25 11.22 -1.49
N TYR A 255 -7.51 11.45 -1.84
CA TYR A 255 -8.16 10.79 -2.98
C TYR A 255 -7.60 11.36 -4.29
N GLU A 256 -7.54 12.69 -4.43
CA GLU A 256 -6.92 13.31 -5.60
C GLU A 256 -5.42 13.07 -5.67
N THR A 257 -4.71 12.96 -4.53
CA THR A 257 -3.30 12.52 -4.54
C THR A 257 -3.16 11.11 -5.10
N ALA A 258 -4.02 10.16 -4.70
CA ALA A 258 -4.01 8.82 -5.26
C ALA A 258 -4.32 8.82 -6.77
N ILE A 259 -5.24 9.69 -7.23
CA ILE A 259 -5.53 9.90 -8.65
C ILE A 259 -4.31 10.46 -9.40
N GLN A 260 -3.58 11.44 -8.84
CA GLN A 260 -2.35 11.95 -9.46
C GLN A 260 -1.28 10.87 -9.62
N VAL A 261 -1.25 9.89 -8.72
CA VAL A 261 -0.35 8.74 -8.82
C VAL A 261 -0.82 7.77 -9.89
N SER A 262 -2.12 7.44 -9.94
CA SER A 262 -2.66 6.52 -10.94
C SER A 262 -2.64 7.09 -12.36
N GLN A 263 -2.67 8.42 -12.53
CA GLN A 263 -2.49 9.09 -13.82
C GLN A 263 -1.10 8.86 -14.46
N ARG A 264 -0.16 8.26 -13.72
CA ARG A 264 1.11 7.77 -14.27
C ARG A 264 0.95 6.47 -15.05
N TYR A 265 -0.13 5.73 -14.83
CA TYR A 265 -0.45 4.47 -15.48
C TYR A 265 -1.27 4.74 -16.74
N SER A 266 -0.84 4.18 -17.87
CA SER A 266 -1.66 4.12 -19.09
C SER A 266 -2.95 3.31 -18.83
N PRO A 267 -4.06 3.64 -19.51
CA PRO A 267 -5.29 2.83 -19.49
C PRO A 267 -5.04 1.36 -19.86
N GLY A 268 -5.92 0.47 -19.40
CA GLY A 268 -5.80 -0.99 -19.60
C GLY A 268 -4.96 -1.66 -18.53
N VAL A 269 -5.05 -1.22 -17.28
CA VAL A 269 -4.26 -1.80 -16.18
C VAL A 269 -4.78 -3.19 -15.79
N PRO A 270 -3.89 -4.11 -15.35
CA PRO A 270 -4.29 -5.47 -15.01
C PRO A 270 -5.25 -5.55 -13.82
N ALA A 271 -5.07 -4.66 -12.86
CA ALA A 271 -6.03 -4.48 -11.79
C ALA A 271 -5.96 -3.08 -11.21
N VAL A 272 -7.02 -2.67 -10.50
CA VAL A 272 -7.00 -1.54 -9.58
C VAL A 272 -7.29 -2.06 -8.19
N PHE A 273 -6.46 -1.64 -7.23
CA PHE A 273 -6.70 -1.90 -5.82
C PHE A 273 -7.39 -0.68 -5.21
N VAL A 274 -8.46 -0.89 -4.47
CA VAL A 274 -9.21 0.19 -3.81
C VAL A 274 -9.28 -0.09 -2.31
N ALA A 275 -8.74 0.84 -1.52
CA ALA A 275 -8.79 0.78 -0.06
C ALA A 275 -9.47 2.02 0.52
N THR A 276 -9.89 1.95 1.78
CA THR A 276 -10.38 3.15 2.47
C THR A 276 -9.27 4.16 2.70
N GLY A 277 -9.59 5.44 2.50
CA GLY A 277 -8.71 6.54 2.86
C GLY A 277 -8.79 6.96 4.32
N THR A 278 -9.61 6.34 5.19
CA THR A 278 -9.85 6.82 6.57
C THR A 278 -9.16 5.99 7.67
N ASN A 279 -9.12 4.66 7.55
CA ASN A 279 -8.44 3.75 8.48
C ASN A 279 -7.83 2.57 7.69
N PHE A 280 -6.55 2.67 7.36
CA PHE A 280 -5.91 1.95 6.25
C PHE A 280 -4.77 0.98 6.66
N PRO A 281 -4.85 0.21 7.76
CA PRO A 281 -3.83 -0.79 8.04
C PRO A 281 -3.73 -1.82 6.92
N ASP A 282 -4.87 -2.21 6.33
CA ASP A 282 -4.98 -3.25 5.30
C ASP A 282 -4.38 -2.81 3.94
N ALA A 283 -4.27 -1.49 3.73
CA ALA A 283 -3.80 -0.91 2.47
C ALA A 283 -2.29 -1.10 2.23
N LEU A 284 -1.49 -1.44 3.25
CA LEU A 284 -0.04 -1.61 3.12
C LEU A 284 0.32 -2.93 2.44
N SER A 285 -0.34 -4.03 2.84
CA SER A 285 -0.25 -5.29 2.12
C SER A 285 -0.83 -5.15 0.70
N ALA A 286 -1.88 -4.35 0.54
CA ALA A 286 -2.45 -4.05 -0.78
C ALA A 286 -1.50 -3.25 -1.68
N ALA A 287 -0.68 -2.34 -1.15
CA ALA A 287 0.27 -1.59 -1.96
C ALA A 287 1.34 -2.52 -2.58
N ALA A 288 1.85 -3.49 -1.81
CA ALA A 288 2.77 -4.51 -2.35
C ALA A 288 2.08 -5.43 -3.37
N ALA A 289 0.83 -5.81 -3.11
CA ALA A 289 0.02 -6.59 -4.05
C ALA A 289 -0.26 -5.84 -5.36
N ALA A 290 -0.62 -4.55 -5.28
CA ALA A 290 -0.82 -3.68 -6.43
C ALA A 290 0.47 -3.53 -7.26
N ALA A 291 1.61 -3.34 -6.58
CA ALA A 291 2.92 -3.32 -7.22
C ALA A 291 3.23 -4.63 -7.97
N PHE A 292 2.94 -5.79 -7.35
CA PHE A 292 3.14 -7.11 -7.94
C PHE A 292 2.27 -7.31 -9.19
N VAL A 293 0.96 -7.05 -9.09
CA VAL A 293 0.02 -7.20 -10.21
C VAL A 293 0.30 -6.18 -11.33
N GLY A 294 0.87 -5.03 -11.01
CA GLY A 294 1.06 -3.93 -11.97
C GLY A 294 -0.12 -2.97 -12.02
N GLY A 295 -0.89 -2.88 -10.95
CA GLY A 295 -2.03 -1.97 -10.79
C GLY A 295 -1.71 -0.76 -9.90
N PRO A 296 -2.46 0.35 -10.01
CA PRO A 296 -2.42 1.40 -9.01
C PRO A 296 -3.26 1.03 -7.77
N LEU A 297 -2.94 1.69 -6.64
CA LEU A 297 -3.75 1.68 -5.43
C LEU A 297 -4.49 3.03 -5.32
N LEU A 298 -5.81 3.00 -5.46
CA LEU A 298 -6.69 4.14 -5.24
C LEU A 298 -7.30 4.11 -3.84
N LEU A 299 -7.78 5.28 -3.41
CA LEU A 299 -8.42 5.47 -2.12
C LEU A 299 -9.85 5.97 -2.31
N THR A 300 -10.75 5.55 -1.43
CA THR A 300 -12.14 6.04 -1.36
C THR A 300 -12.55 6.33 0.09
N PRO A 301 -13.48 7.26 0.36
CA PRO A 301 -14.24 7.28 1.61
C PRO A 301 -14.95 5.94 1.83
N SER A 302 -15.33 5.66 3.08
CA SER A 302 -15.87 4.34 3.45
C SER A 302 -17.30 4.10 2.97
N ASP A 303 -18.11 5.15 2.86
CA ASP A 303 -19.56 5.09 2.62
C ASP A 303 -20.03 5.93 1.43
N SER A 304 -19.12 6.65 0.77
CA SER A 304 -19.38 7.48 -0.40
C SER A 304 -18.28 7.28 -1.43
N LEU A 305 -18.66 7.18 -2.71
CA LEU A 305 -17.74 7.11 -3.84
C LEU A 305 -17.68 8.47 -4.53
N PRO A 306 -16.58 9.23 -4.40
CA PRO A 306 -16.39 10.45 -5.16
C PRO A 306 -16.41 10.17 -6.66
N GLU A 307 -17.10 11.02 -7.43
CA GLU A 307 -17.15 10.93 -8.89
C GLU A 307 -15.74 10.98 -9.51
N THR A 308 -14.81 11.72 -8.89
CA THR A 308 -13.41 11.78 -9.29
C THR A 308 -12.70 10.43 -9.19
N VAL A 309 -13.02 9.62 -8.17
CA VAL A 309 -12.43 8.29 -7.99
C VAL A 309 -13.05 7.31 -8.99
N LEU A 310 -14.37 7.35 -9.18
CA LEU A 310 -15.05 6.51 -10.18
C LEU A 310 -14.55 6.82 -11.60
N GLY A 311 -14.47 8.09 -11.98
CA GLY A 311 -13.96 8.52 -13.28
C GLY A 311 -12.51 8.11 -13.51
N GLU A 312 -11.67 8.10 -12.48
CA GLU A 312 -10.30 7.61 -12.61
C GLU A 312 -10.24 6.08 -12.79
N ILE A 313 -11.08 5.31 -12.10
CA ILE A 313 -11.19 3.86 -12.31
C ILE A 313 -11.65 3.56 -13.75
N GLN A 314 -12.64 4.30 -14.25
CA GLN A 314 -13.08 4.19 -15.64
C GLN A 314 -11.96 4.54 -16.63
N ARG A 315 -11.21 5.62 -16.39
CA ARG A 315 -10.04 5.99 -17.22
C ARG A 315 -8.98 4.89 -17.26
N LEU A 316 -8.72 4.25 -16.11
CA LEU A 316 -7.74 3.18 -16.00
C LEU A 316 -8.17 1.90 -16.73
N ALA A 317 -9.47 1.72 -17.00
CA ALA A 317 -10.05 0.55 -17.65
C ALA A 317 -9.46 -0.78 -17.11
N PRO A 318 -9.61 -1.08 -15.82
CA PRO A 318 -8.97 -2.23 -15.21
C PRO A 318 -9.61 -3.54 -15.65
N ALA A 319 -8.81 -4.59 -15.84
CA ALA A 319 -9.35 -5.94 -16.04
C ALA A 319 -10.01 -6.50 -14.76
N LYS A 320 -9.57 -6.04 -13.58
CA LYS A 320 -10.13 -6.42 -12.28
C LYS A 320 -10.03 -5.32 -11.23
N ILE A 321 -11.01 -5.23 -10.33
CA ILE A 321 -10.99 -4.34 -9.17
C ILE A 321 -10.89 -5.18 -7.90
N TYR A 322 -9.89 -4.92 -7.07
CA TYR A 322 -9.74 -5.52 -5.75
C TYR A 322 -10.12 -4.50 -4.67
N VAL A 323 -11.20 -4.76 -3.96
CA VAL A 323 -11.65 -3.94 -2.83
C VAL A 323 -11.06 -4.49 -1.54
N ILE A 324 -10.36 -3.65 -0.80
CA ILE A 324 -9.56 -4.06 0.36
C ILE A 324 -10.28 -3.71 1.67
N GLY A 325 -10.38 -4.73 2.53
CA GLY A 325 -11.03 -4.62 3.82
C GLY A 325 -12.54 -4.89 3.75
N GLY A 326 -13.15 -5.07 4.92
CA GLY A 326 -14.57 -5.44 5.00
C GLY A 326 -15.55 -4.32 4.72
N ALA A 327 -16.84 -4.62 4.85
CA ALA A 327 -17.94 -3.69 4.54
C ALA A 327 -17.88 -2.34 5.31
N GLY A 328 -17.27 -2.32 6.50
CA GLY A 328 -17.04 -1.08 7.26
C GLY A 328 -15.88 -0.23 6.74
N ALA A 329 -14.93 -0.82 6.01
CA ALA A 329 -13.84 -0.10 5.36
C ALA A 329 -14.31 0.49 4.04
N VAL A 330 -14.92 -0.32 3.18
CA VAL A 330 -15.53 0.09 1.91
C VAL A 330 -16.92 -0.51 1.83
N SER A 331 -17.96 0.32 1.79
CA SER A 331 -19.36 -0.11 1.86
C SER A 331 -19.77 -0.99 0.67
N PRO A 332 -20.79 -1.86 0.85
CA PRO A 332 -21.33 -2.66 -0.26
C PRO A 332 -21.78 -1.80 -1.45
N ALA A 333 -22.38 -0.63 -1.20
CA ALA A 333 -22.84 0.27 -2.26
C ALA A 333 -21.69 0.75 -3.18
N ILE A 334 -20.50 1.00 -2.61
CA ILE A 334 -19.32 1.35 -3.41
C ILE A 334 -18.86 0.15 -4.25
N VAL A 335 -18.90 -1.05 -3.67
CA VAL A 335 -18.52 -2.28 -4.40
C VAL A 335 -19.50 -2.57 -5.53
N ASP A 336 -20.79 -2.36 -5.32
CA ASP A 336 -21.80 -2.53 -6.36
C ASP A 336 -21.60 -1.50 -7.49
N ALA A 337 -21.18 -0.27 -7.17
CA ALA A 337 -20.79 0.70 -8.19
C ALA A 337 -19.55 0.26 -8.99
N PHE A 338 -18.56 -0.39 -8.36
CA PHE A 338 -17.39 -0.91 -9.06
C PHE A 338 -17.68 -2.12 -9.96
N LYS A 339 -18.62 -2.99 -9.58
CA LYS A 339 -19.05 -4.14 -10.39
C LYS A 339 -19.62 -3.74 -11.75
N ILE A 340 -20.16 -2.52 -11.87
CA ILE A 340 -20.63 -1.96 -13.14
C ILE A 340 -19.44 -1.64 -14.07
N VAL A 341 -18.27 -1.32 -13.53
CA VAL A 341 -17.09 -0.91 -14.30
C VAL A 341 -16.24 -2.11 -14.72
N ALA A 342 -15.99 -3.04 -13.80
CA ALA A 342 -15.14 -4.22 -14.03
C ALA A 342 -15.40 -5.31 -12.98
N PRO A 343 -15.00 -6.58 -13.26
CA PRO A 343 -15.04 -7.66 -12.27
C PRO A 343 -14.43 -7.23 -10.94
N THR A 344 -15.21 -7.30 -9.86
CA THR A 344 -14.81 -6.75 -8.56
C THR A 344 -14.79 -7.84 -7.49
N GLU A 345 -13.64 -8.02 -6.84
CA GLU A 345 -13.45 -8.96 -5.74
C GLU A 345 -13.12 -8.22 -4.45
N ARG A 346 -13.76 -8.60 -3.34
CA ARG A 346 -13.41 -8.10 -2.00
C ARG A 346 -12.41 -9.03 -1.33
N LEU A 347 -11.29 -8.47 -0.90
CA LEU A 347 -10.28 -9.14 -0.07
C LEU A 347 -10.41 -8.62 1.36
N GLU A 348 -10.98 -9.44 2.24
CA GLU A 348 -11.24 -9.09 3.64
C GLU A 348 -10.90 -10.24 4.61
N GLY A 349 -10.72 -9.88 5.87
CA GLY A 349 -10.61 -10.81 6.98
C GLY A 349 -11.18 -10.20 8.27
N SER A 350 -11.24 -10.99 9.34
CA SER A 350 -11.79 -10.60 10.64
C SER A 350 -11.07 -9.41 11.29
N ASP A 351 -9.82 -9.18 10.92
CA ASP A 351 -8.99 -8.06 11.35
C ASP A 351 -7.96 -7.72 10.24
N ARG A 352 -7.09 -6.76 10.53
CA ARG A 352 -6.05 -6.29 9.61
C ARG A 352 -5.02 -7.35 9.23
N TYR A 353 -4.73 -8.28 10.14
CA TYR A 353 -3.76 -9.34 9.92
C TYR A 353 -4.40 -10.44 9.06
N ALA A 354 -5.67 -10.78 9.32
CA ALA A 354 -6.44 -11.68 8.50
C ALA A 354 -6.64 -11.13 7.08
N THR A 355 -6.94 -9.84 6.94
CA THR A 355 -7.03 -9.17 5.64
C THR A 355 -5.67 -9.18 4.92
N GLY A 356 -4.58 -8.84 5.62
CA GLY A 356 -3.22 -8.94 5.06
C GLY A 356 -2.87 -10.34 4.57
N ARG A 357 -3.20 -11.38 5.35
CA ARG A 357 -3.03 -12.79 4.93
C ARG A 357 -3.86 -13.13 3.69
N LYS A 358 -5.13 -12.70 3.63
CA LYS A 358 -6.02 -12.94 2.49
C LYS A 358 -5.51 -12.26 1.22
N ILE A 359 -4.99 -11.04 1.32
CA ILE A 359 -4.35 -10.35 0.19
C ILE A 359 -3.17 -11.16 -0.31
N VAL A 360 -2.27 -11.55 0.60
CA VAL A 360 -1.06 -12.27 0.23
C VAL A 360 -1.39 -13.61 -0.43
N SER A 361 -2.27 -14.41 0.16
CA SER A 361 -2.61 -15.73 -0.37
C SER A 361 -3.44 -15.70 -1.66
N SER A 362 -4.18 -14.61 -1.92
CA SER A 362 -5.01 -14.51 -3.14
C SER A 362 -4.25 -13.91 -4.33
N ILE A 363 -3.20 -13.12 -4.07
CA ILE A 363 -2.48 -12.39 -5.13
C ILE A 363 -1.12 -13.02 -5.47
N PHE A 364 -0.40 -13.54 -4.48
CA PHE A 364 0.94 -14.08 -4.69
C PHE A 364 0.87 -15.60 -4.85
N PRO A 365 1.16 -16.15 -6.04
CA PRO A 365 1.16 -17.60 -6.25
C PRO A 365 2.33 -18.31 -5.54
N GLY A 366 3.33 -17.55 -5.11
CA GLY A 366 4.50 -17.99 -4.36
C GLY A 366 5.50 -16.84 -4.21
N SER A 367 6.39 -16.92 -3.22
CA SER A 367 7.48 -15.95 -3.05
C SER A 367 8.59 -16.53 -2.18
N ALA A 368 9.83 -16.50 -2.68
CA ALA A 368 11.01 -16.92 -1.90
C ALA A 368 11.28 -15.99 -0.70
N THR A 369 10.88 -14.71 -0.80
CA THR A 369 11.07 -13.72 0.26
C THR A 369 9.73 -13.19 0.76
N VAL A 370 9.57 -13.02 2.08
CA VAL A 370 8.41 -12.34 2.67
C VAL A 370 8.88 -11.21 3.58
N PHE A 371 8.34 -10.01 3.37
CA PHE A 371 8.57 -8.88 4.26
C PHE A 371 7.56 -8.90 5.40
N LEU A 372 8.02 -8.92 6.64
CA LEU A 372 7.19 -8.85 7.84
C LEU A 372 7.27 -7.45 8.44
N ALA A 373 6.11 -6.85 8.68
CA ALA A 373 6.01 -5.57 9.39
C ALA A 373 4.84 -5.61 10.38
N THR A 374 4.89 -4.75 11.40
CA THR A 374 3.77 -4.68 12.35
C THR A 374 2.53 -4.03 11.73
N GLY A 375 1.34 -4.56 12.04
CA GLY A 375 0.07 -3.90 11.70
C GLY A 375 -0.36 -2.82 12.71
N THR A 376 0.42 -2.56 13.77
CA THR A 376 0.11 -1.55 14.79
C THR A 376 0.77 -0.19 14.52
N SER A 377 1.82 -0.16 13.70
CA SER A 377 2.57 1.04 13.31
C SER A 377 3.09 0.87 11.89
N PHE A 378 2.70 1.79 11.01
CA PHE A 378 2.79 1.65 9.55
C PHE A 378 4.06 2.17 8.84
N PRO A 379 4.90 3.06 9.41
CA PRO A 379 6.07 3.61 8.71
C PRO A 379 7.01 2.55 8.15
N ASP A 380 7.23 1.46 8.87
CA ASP A 380 8.17 0.40 8.48
C ASP A 380 7.59 -0.45 7.33
N ALA A 381 6.29 -0.76 7.37
CA ALA A 381 5.58 -1.46 6.29
C ALA A 381 5.55 -0.62 4.99
N LEU A 382 5.35 0.69 5.11
CA LEU A 382 5.32 1.62 3.99
C LEU A 382 6.70 1.72 3.32
N ALA A 383 7.76 1.87 4.13
CA ALA A 383 9.14 1.88 3.64
C ALA A 383 9.52 0.54 2.95
N ALA A 384 8.97 -0.58 3.45
CA ALA A 384 9.22 -1.91 2.87
C ALA A 384 8.63 -2.11 1.49
N THR A 385 7.58 -1.40 1.09
CA THR A 385 6.90 -1.66 -0.19
C THR A 385 7.84 -1.48 -1.40
N GLY A 386 8.74 -0.50 -1.38
CA GLY A 386 9.72 -0.30 -2.47
C GLY A 386 10.69 -1.47 -2.60
N ALA A 387 11.26 -1.91 -1.48
CA ALA A 387 12.17 -3.06 -1.42
C ALA A 387 11.45 -4.39 -1.75
N ALA A 388 10.23 -4.57 -1.24
CA ALA A 388 9.40 -5.72 -1.52
C ALA A 388 9.03 -5.80 -3.01
N GLY A 389 8.62 -4.68 -3.61
CA GLY A 389 8.32 -4.60 -5.05
C GLY A 389 9.52 -4.92 -5.93
N LYS A 390 10.73 -4.46 -5.57
CA LYS A 390 11.97 -4.83 -6.26
C LYS A 390 12.23 -6.34 -6.27
N LEU A 391 11.79 -7.05 -5.24
CA LEU A 391 11.92 -8.51 -5.12
C LEU A 391 10.66 -9.27 -5.54
N THR A 392 9.62 -8.58 -6.05
CA THR A 392 8.30 -9.15 -6.30
C THR A 392 7.70 -9.89 -5.09
N ALA A 393 8.04 -9.43 -3.89
CA ALA A 393 7.74 -10.08 -2.62
C ALA A 393 6.52 -9.44 -1.93
N PRO A 394 5.72 -10.22 -1.17
CA PRO A 394 4.64 -9.68 -0.36
C PRO A 394 5.14 -8.96 0.89
N VAL A 395 4.35 -7.98 1.34
CA VAL A 395 4.44 -7.41 2.69
C VAL A 395 3.31 -7.98 3.55
N LEU A 396 3.65 -8.83 4.51
CA LEU A 396 2.73 -9.46 5.44
C LEU A 396 2.70 -8.68 6.77
N LEU A 397 1.51 -8.21 7.15
CA LEU A 397 1.30 -7.54 8.43
C LEU A 397 1.06 -8.55 9.55
N VAL A 398 1.76 -8.36 10.66
CA VAL A 398 1.70 -9.26 11.82
C VAL A 398 1.44 -8.50 13.12
N PRO A 399 0.84 -9.15 14.14
CA PRO A 399 0.73 -8.58 15.49
C PRO A 399 2.11 -8.56 16.16
N GLY A 400 2.99 -7.67 15.73
CA GLY A 400 4.43 -7.80 15.97
C GLY A 400 4.88 -7.76 17.43
N THR A 401 4.07 -7.31 18.38
CA THR A 401 4.43 -7.29 19.81
C THR A 401 4.17 -8.61 20.54
N THR A 402 3.59 -9.63 19.88
CA THR A 402 3.39 -10.95 20.48
C THR A 402 4.72 -11.69 20.64
N GLY A 403 4.77 -12.67 21.55
CA GLY A 403 5.97 -13.49 21.77
C GLY A 403 6.29 -14.44 20.61
N ALA A 404 5.30 -14.76 19.77
CA ALA A 404 5.42 -15.61 18.60
C ALA A 404 4.38 -15.23 17.56
N LEU A 405 4.64 -15.56 16.31
CA LEU A 405 3.73 -15.43 15.20
C LEU A 405 2.62 -16.48 15.28
N ASP A 406 1.40 -16.09 14.91
CA ASP A 406 0.25 -16.98 14.90
C ASP A 406 0.35 -18.05 13.81
N THR A 407 -0.32 -19.20 14.03
CA THR A 407 -0.29 -20.34 13.12
C THR A 407 -0.79 -20.00 11.71
N ALA A 408 -1.76 -19.09 11.57
CA ALA A 408 -2.29 -18.72 10.26
C ALA A 408 -1.26 -17.92 9.46
N SER A 409 -0.52 -17.01 10.09
CA SER A 409 0.57 -16.27 9.45
C SER A 409 1.75 -17.17 9.08
N LEU A 410 2.08 -18.16 9.92
CA LEU A 410 3.07 -19.19 9.57
C LEU A 410 2.63 -20.05 8.37
N GLY A 411 1.35 -20.42 8.32
CA GLY A 411 0.76 -21.16 7.19
C GLY A 411 0.93 -20.39 5.88
N VAL A 412 0.58 -19.10 5.86
CA VAL A 412 0.76 -18.25 4.67
C VAL A 412 2.23 -18.19 4.22
N ILE A 413 3.17 -18.04 5.14
CA ILE A 413 4.61 -18.03 4.81
C ILE A 413 5.04 -19.37 4.19
N SER A 414 4.57 -20.48 4.74
CA SER A 414 4.87 -21.83 4.24
C SER A 414 4.24 -22.07 2.86
N ASP A 415 2.98 -21.67 2.67
CA ASP A 415 2.24 -21.88 1.41
C ASP A 415 2.86 -21.09 0.25
N LEU A 416 3.48 -19.94 0.54
CA LEU A 416 4.26 -19.19 -0.45
C LEU A 416 5.57 -19.87 -0.86
N GLY A 417 6.01 -20.90 -0.14
CA GLY A 417 7.32 -21.53 -0.34
C GLY A 417 8.49 -20.62 0.03
N ALA A 418 8.31 -19.73 1.01
CA ALA A 418 9.33 -18.77 1.40
C ALA A 418 10.55 -19.46 2.04
N SER A 419 11.75 -18.97 1.72
CA SER A 419 13.02 -19.34 2.37
C SER A 419 13.59 -18.19 3.20
N ASP A 420 13.28 -16.96 2.83
CA ASP A 420 13.85 -15.74 3.39
C ASP A 420 12.78 -14.84 3.98
N ILE A 421 13.01 -14.38 5.20
CA ILE A 421 12.15 -13.46 5.91
C ILE A 421 12.89 -12.16 6.18
N VAL A 422 12.30 -11.06 5.74
CA VAL A 422 12.80 -9.71 5.99
C VAL A 422 11.91 -9.03 7.01
N ILE A 423 12.41 -8.82 8.23
CA ILE A 423 11.68 -8.08 9.27
C ILE A 423 11.97 -6.59 9.11
N ALA A 424 10.95 -5.82 8.76
CA ALA A 424 10.98 -4.36 8.74
C ALA A 424 10.55 -3.82 10.11
N GLY A 425 11.51 -3.28 10.85
CA GLY A 425 11.32 -2.70 12.18
C GLY A 425 12.21 -3.31 13.26
N GLY A 426 12.43 -2.53 14.32
CA GLY A 426 13.15 -2.98 15.51
C GLY A 426 12.34 -3.95 16.39
N THR A 427 12.98 -4.46 17.44
CA THR A 427 12.36 -5.42 18.37
C THR A 427 11.16 -4.87 19.15
N GLY A 428 11.03 -3.55 19.25
CA GLY A 428 9.87 -2.89 19.88
C GLY A 428 8.59 -2.93 19.04
N VAL A 429 8.68 -3.23 17.74
CA VAL A 429 7.53 -3.29 16.83
C VAL A 429 7.29 -4.69 16.27
N VAL A 430 8.36 -5.47 16.02
CA VAL A 430 8.30 -6.91 15.73
C VAL A 430 9.24 -7.62 16.69
N SER A 431 8.70 -8.40 17.63
CA SER A 431 9.41 -8.90 18.80
C SER A 431 10.60 -9.81 18.43
N ALA A 432 11.56 -9.91 19.35
CA ALA A 432 12.66 -10.87 19.23
C ALA A 432 12.17 -12.33 19.29
N GLY A 433 11.01 -12.58 19.92
CA GLY A 433 10.41 -13.91 19.99
C GLY A 433 9.91 -14.40 18.62
N ILE A 434 9.27 -13.51 17.85
CA ILE A 434 8.87 -13.78 16.45
C ILE A 434 10.10 -14.09 15.59
N GLU A 435 11.16 -13.28 15.70
CA GLU A 435 12.41 -13.52 14.97
C GLU A 435 13.05 -14.86 15.33
N THR A 436 13.12 -15.19 16.63
CA THR A 436 13.68 -16.47 17.11
C THR A 436 12.88 -17.65 16.59
N GLN A 437 11.54 -17.54 16.56
CA GLN A 437 10.66 -18.59 16.02
C GLN A 437 10.94 -18.81 14.53
N LEU A 438 11.01 -17.74 13.73
CA LEU A 438 11.21 -17.82 12.29
C LEU A 438 12.62 -18.31 11.93
N ALA A 439 13.65 -17.91 12.70
CA ALA A 439 15.04 -18.31 12.46
C ALA A 439 15.29 -19.82 12.63
N SER A 440 14.35 -20.57 13.20
CA SER A 440 14.42 -22.04 13.26
C SER A 440 14.17 -22.73 11.92
N GLN A 441 13.53 -22.04 10.95
CA GLN A 441 13.06 -22.62 9.69
C GLN A 441 13.43 -21.78 8.46
N TYR A 442 13.67 -20.48 8.64
CA TYR A 442 13.92 -19.53 7.56
C TYR A 442 15.23 -18.76 7.78
N SER A 443 15.79 -18.24 6.70
CA SER A 443 16.83 -17.21 6.75
C SER A 443 16.18 -15.88 7.13
N VAL A 444 16.52 -15.32 8.30
CA VAL A 444 15.86 -14.12 8.82
C VAL A 444 16.84 -12.94 8.85
N SER A 445 16.46 -11.84 8.21
CA SER A 445 17.17 -10.56 8.26
C SER A 445 16.27 -9.49 8.86
N ARG A 446 16.79 -8.72 9.82
CA ARG A 446 16.06 -7.61 10.45
C ARG A 446 16.68 -6.27 10.08
N TYR A 447 15.84 -5.34 9.66
CA TYR A 447 16.21 -3.95 9.43
C TYR A 447 15.36 -3.04 10.30
N GLY A 448 15.97 -2.50 11.36
CA GLY A 448 15.34 -1.55 12.28
C GLY A 448 16.34 -0.50 12.74
N GLY A 449 15.85 0.59 13.29
CA GLY A 449 16.70 1.63 13.89
C GLY A 449 16.02 2.37 15.05
N ALA A 450 16.72 3.35 15.62
CA ALA A 450 16.25 4.10 16.78
C ALA A 450 14.96 4.89 16.49
N THR A 451 14.78 5.33 15.25
CA THR A 451 13.58 6.00 14.75
C THR A 451 13.07 5.33 13.47
N ARG A 452 11.84 5.66 13.06
CA ARG A 452 11.27 5.24 11.77
C ARG A 452 12.13 5.65 10.56
N TYR A 453 12.87 6.76 10.70
CA TYR A 453 13.76 7.27 9.67
C TYR A 453 15.02 6.41 9.55
N ASP A 454 15.56 5.95 10.68
CA ASP A 454 16.68 5.01 10.70
C ASP A 454 16.27 3.66 10.10
N THR A 455 15.10 3.12 10.49
CA THR A 455 14.57 1.87 9.91
C THR A 455 14.45 1.98 8.39
N THR A 456 13.87 3.07 7.89
CA THR A 456 13.69 3.29 6.45
C THR A 456 15.02 3.40 5.70
N ALA A 457 16.00 4.13 6.26
CA ALA A 457 17.33 4.22 5.68
C ALA A 457 18.05 2.86 5.66
N ASN A 458 18.00 2.11 6.77
CA ASN A 458 18.63 0.80 6.88
C ASN A 458 18.04 -0.20 5.87
N LEU A 459 16.71 -0.20 5.72
CA LEU A 459 16.02 -1.04 4.75
C LEU A 459 16.42 -0.65 3.32
N ASN A 460 16.31 0.62 2.95
CA ASN A 460 16.64 1.05 1.58
C ASN A 460 18.13 0.82 1.26
N ASN A 461 19.04 1.06 2.19
CA ASN A 461 20.47 0.79 2.00
C ASN A 461 20.78 -0.71 1.78
N ALA A 462 19.96 -1.62 2.33
CA ALA A 462 20.14 -3.05 2.15
C ALA A 462 19.68 -3.55 0.77
N PHE A 463 18.64 -2.94 0.21
CA PHE A 463 18.04 -3.40 -1.05
C PHE A 463 18.41 -2.54 -2.27
N PHE A 464 18.94 -1.33 -2.08
CA PHE A 464 19.28 -0.40 -3.17
C PHE A 464 20.75 0.04 -3.08
N ALA A 465 21.57 -0.42 -4.02
CA ALA A 465 22.96 0.00 -4.16
C ALA A 465 23.07 1.37 -4.85
N PRO A 466 24.19 2.13 -4.65
CA PRO A 466 24.45 3.36 -5.40
C PRO A 466 24.27 3.18 -6.91
N GLY A 467 23.52 4.08 -7.55
CA GLY A 467 23.20 4.02 -8.97
C GLY A 467 22.18 2.95 -9.38
N SER A 468 21.63 2.16 -8.45
CA SER A 468 20.66 1.09 -8.77
C SER A 468 19.24 1.59 -9.07
N SER A 469 18.94 2.85 -8.80
CA SER A 469 17.66 3.46 -9.16
C SER A 469 17.82 4.93 -9.52
N ALA A 470 17.19 5.34 -10.62
CA ALA A 470 17.08 6.75 -11.01
C ALA A 470 16.01 7.50 -10.20
N ASN A 471 15.05 6.77 -9.61
CA ASN A 471 13.87 7.30 -8.94
C ASN A 471 13.98 7.11 -7.42
N VAL A 472 13.63 8.14 -6.67
CA VAL A 472 13.46 8.10 -5.21
C VAL A 472 12.10 8.64 -4.86
N PHE A 473 11.32 7.89 -4.08
CA PHE A 473 10.05 8.37 -3.55
C PHE A 473 10.25 8.96 -2.16
N LEU A 474 9.64 10.11 -1.90
CA LEU A 474 9.67 10.78 -0.60
C LEU A 474 8.25 11.10 -0.14
N ALA A 475 7.89 10.58 1.03
CA ALA A 475 6.62 10.85 1.69
C ALA A 475 6.85 11.37 3.12
N THR A 476 5.79 11.87 3.76
CA THR A 476 5.87 12.21 5.19
C THR A 476 5.76 10.95 6.07
N GLY A 477 6.53 10.91 7.15
CA GLY A 477 6.43 9.88 8.17
C GLY A 477 5.35 10.15 9.23
N ALA A 478 4.63 11.28 9.16
CA ALA A 478 3.69 11.72 10.20
C ALA A 478 2.22 11.34 9.93
N ASN A 479 1.75 11.49 8.68
CA ASN A 479 0.39 11.15 8.24
C ASN A 479 0.42 10.83 6.74
N PHE A 480 0.25 9.56 6.37
CA PHE A 480 0.71 9.03 5.07
C PHE A 480 -0.38 8.37 4.19
N PRO A 481 -1.67 8.81 4.18
CA PRO A 481 -2.62 8.29 3.21
C PRO A 481 -2.15 8.59 1.77
N ASP A 482 -1.55 9.76 1.55
CA ASP A 482 -0.91 10.18 0.30
C ASP A 482 0.25 9.27 -0.12
N ALA A 483 0.88 8.59 0.83
CA ALA A 483 2.04 7.75 0.57
C ALA A 483 1.66 6.33 0.15
N LEU A 484 0.45 5.85 0.45
CA LEU A 484 0.02 4.47 0.15
C LEU A 484 -0.05 4.23 -1.35
N ALA A 485 -0.71 5.14 -2.09
CA ALA A 485 -0.74 5.08 -3.55
C ALA A 485 0.69 5.16 -4.13
N GLY A 486 1.53 6.04 -3.56
CA GLY A 486 2.93 6.16 -3.94
C GLY A 486 3.76 4.92 -3.67
N ALA A 487 3.45 4.15 -2.62
CA ALA A 487 4.14 2.93 -2.27
C ALA A 487 3.89 1.83 -3.31
N ALA A 488 2.66 1.72 -3.83
CA ALA A 488 2.35 0.82 -4.94
C ALA A 488 3.15 1.20 -6.19
N LEU A 489 3.22 2.49 -6.53
CA LEU A 489 4.01 2.97 -7.68
C LEU A 489 5.51 2.76 -7.47
N ALA A 490 6.04 3.06 -6.28
CA ALA A 490 7.44 2.85 -5.93
C ALA A 490 7.83 1.36 -6.01
N GLY A 491 6.98 0.49 -5.47
CA GLY A 491 7.15 -0.96 -5.55
C GLY A 491 7.14 -1.45 -7.00
N ARG A 492 6.19 -0.98 -7.82
CA ARG A 492 6.12 -1.36 -9.24
C ARG A 492 7.35 -0.92 -10.05
N LEU A 493 7.90 0.25 -9.72
CA LEU A 493 9.12 0.75 -10.35
C LEU A 493 10.40 0.14 -9.75
N GLY A 494 10.30 -0.71 -8.74
CA GLY A 494 11.45 -1.21 -8.00
C GLY A 494 12.31 -0.06 -7.48
N ALA A 495 11.68 0.99 -6.94
CA ALA A 495 12.32 2.20 -6.46
C ALA A 495 12.21 2.34 -4.94
N PRO A 496 13.22 2.90 -4.26
CA PRO A 496 13.16 3.11 -2.82
C PRO A 496 12.12 4.18 -2.46
N LEU A 497 11.38 3.90 -1.38
CA LEU A 497 10.47 4.84 -0.74
C LEU A 497 11.06 5.26 0.61
N TYR A 498 11.27 6.56 0.77
CA TYR A 498 11.73 7.17 2.00
C TYR A 498 10.59 7.93 2.67
N ILE A 499 10.65 7.97 4.00
CA ILE A 499 9.79 8.82 4.83
C ILE A 499 10.62 9.93 5.47
N SER A 500 10.06 11.13 5.53
CA SER A 500 10.71 12.34 6.03
C SER A 500 9.83 13.03 7.07
N THR A 501 10.37 14.06 7.73
CA THR A 501 9.49 15.05 8.38
C THR A 501 8.87 15.97 7.33
N ALA A 502 7.80 16.67 7.67
CA ALA A 502 7.19 17.65 6.77
C ALA A 502 8.15 18.79 6.37
N PRO A 503 8.89 19.44 7.29
CA PRO A 503 9.72 20.60 6.93
C PRO A 503 11.11 20.25 6.40
N CYS A 504 11.67 19.08 6.73
CA CYS A 504 13.06 18.71 6.40
C CYS A 504 13.29 17.19 6.39
N VAL A 505 14.42 16.76 5.82
CA VAL A 505 14.82 15.35 5.72
C VAL A 505 15.76 14.96 6.86
N PRO A 506 15.42 13.96 7.70
CA PRO A 506 16.30 13.46 8.74
C PRO A 506 17.64 12.95 8.21
N GLY A 507 18.71 13.09 9.00
CA GLY A 507 20.08 12.75 8.62
C GLY A 507 20.24 11.39 7.92
N PRO A 508 19.78 10.26 8.52
CA PRO A 508 19.90 8.93 7.92
C PRO A 508 19.26 8.82 6.53
N ILE A 509 18.11 9.47 6.33
CA ILE A 509 17.38 9.48 5.05
C ILE A 509 18.16 10.30 4.02
N ARG A 510 18.59 11.51 4.41
CA ARG A 510 19.32 12.42 3.55
C ARG A 510 20.62 11.81 3.05
N GLU A 511 21.35 11.14 3.93
CA GLU A 511 22.59 10.42 3.62
C GLU A 511 22.33 9.24 2.68
N SER A 512 21.27 8.46 2.93
CA SER A 512 20.87 7.34 2.07
C SER A 512 20.47 7.82 0.65
N ILE A 513 19.64 8.87 0.53
CA ILE A 513 19.25 9.45 -0.75
C ILE A 513 20.48 9.97 -1.52
N ALA A 514 21.40 10.65 -0.82
CA ALA A 514 22.63 11.16 -1.42
C ALA A 514 23.55 10.04 -1.90
N ALA A 515 23.69 8.96 -1.11
CA ALA A 515 24.51 7.80 -1.46
C ALA A 515 23.93 7.02 -2.65
N LEU A 516 22.60 6.98 -2.79
CA LEU A 516 21.95 6.32 -3.92
C LEU A 516 22.24 7.01 -5.26
N GLY A 517 22.40 8.34 -5.25
CA GLY A 517 22.71 9.12 -6.47
C GLY A 517 21.53 9.22 -7.45
N ALA A 518 20.29 9.11 -6.97
CA ALA A 518 19.10 9.19 -7.81
C ALA A 518 18.95 10.57 -8.46
N SER A 519 18.52 10.58 -9.72
CA SER A 519 18.34 11.81 -10.52
C SER A 519 16.93 12.41 -10.40
N ASN A 520 15.96 11.60 -9.96
CA ASN A 520 14.54 11.95 -9.92
C ASN A 520 14.02 11.79 -8.48
N GLN A 521 13.48 12.85 -7.90
CA GLN A 521 12.81 12.81 -6.60
C GLN A 521 11.30 12.98 -6.80
N ILE A 522 10.55 11.93 -6.46
CA ILE A 522 9.09 11.87 -6.57
C ILE A 522 8.50 12.12 -5.19
N ILE A 523 7.76 13.22 -5.06
CA ILE A 523 7.24 13.70 -3.78
C ILE A 523 5.77 13.35 -3.65
N MET A 524 5.41 12.68 -2.56
CA MET A 524 4.05 12.26 -2.26
C MET A 524 3.38 13.29 -1.34
N GLY A 525 2.31 13.92 -1.84
CA GLY A 525 1.54 14.92 -1.11
C GLY A 525 2.01 16.37 -1.36
N GLY A 526 1.16 17.31 -0.96
CA GLY A 526 1.38 18.75 -1.18
C GLY A 526 2.48 19.36 -0.31
N PRO A 527 2.85 20.64 -0.50
CA PRO A 527 3.88 21.34 0.28
C PRO A 527 3.63 21.37 1.80
N ALA A 528 2.37 21.29 2.24
CA ALA A 528 2.03 21.19 3.67
C ALA A 528 2.36 19.82 4.28
N VAL A 529 2.45 18.78 3.45
CA VAL A 529 2.75 17.39 3.84
C VAL A 529 4.24 17.10 3.72
N VAL A 530 4.84 17.51 2.59
CA VAL A 530 6.29 17.49 2.32
C VAL A 530 6.67 18.83 1.72
N SER A 531 7.35 19.67 2.50
CA SER A 531 7.74 21.03 2.10
C SER A 531 8.67 21.02 0.88
N ASP A 532 8.79 22.15 0.19
CA ASP A 532 9.75 22.27 -0.92
C ASP A 532 11.20 22.15 -0.44
N ALA A 533 11.47 22.53 0.81
CA ALA A 533 12.75 22.30 1.46
C ALA A 533 13.03 20.80 1.62
N ALA A 534 12.07 20.03 2.16
CA ALA A 534 12.20 18.59 2.29
C ALA A 534 12.29 17.89 0.92
N ALA A 535 11.50 18.32 -0.07
CA ALA A 535 11.54 17.85 -1.45
C ALA A 535 12.89 18.13 -2.14
N SER A 536 13.62 19.16 -1.70
CA SER A 536 14.98 19.47 -2.17
C SER A 536 16.06 18.80 -1.33
N ASN A 537 15.71 17.77 -0.54
CA ASN A 537 16.58 17.03 0.37
C ASN A 537 17.28 17.92 1.42
N THR A 538 16.61 18.99 1.88
CA THR A 538 17.11 19.88 2.94
C THR A 538 17.11 19.14 4.27
N GLY A 539 18.28 19.04 4.92
CA GLY A 539 18.48 18.29 6.15
C GLY A 539 17.81 18.88 7.38
N CYS A 540 17.30 18.02 8.27
CA CYS A 540 16.89 18.43 9.60
C CYS A 540 18.11 18.68 10.48
N MET A 541 18.18 19.87 11.06
CA MET A 541 19.18 20.22 12.05
C MET A 541 18.75 19.69 13.42
N SER A 542 19.71 19.21 14.21
CA SER A 542 19.50 18.81 15.61
C SER A 542 20.08 19.90 16.50
N PRO A 543 19.25 20.80 17.07
CA PRO A 543 19.74 21.87 17.91
C PRO A 543 19.93 21.42 19.36
N GLY A 544 21.00 21.90 20.00
CA GLY A 544 21.20 21.74 21.43
C GLY A 544 20.38 22.76 22.22
N ALA A 545 19.99 22.42 23.44
CA ALA A 545 19.34 23.37 24.34
C ALA A 545 20.33 24.45 24.79
N PRO A 546 20.11 25.75 24.46
CA PRO A 546 21.04 26.80 24.84
C PRO A 546 21.00 27.07 26.35
N THR A 547 22.16 27.39 26.92
CA THR A 547 22.29 27.79 28.32
C THR A 547 23.00 29.14 28.44
N ILE A 548 22.77 29.85 29.54
CA ILE A 548 23.43 31.11 29.85
C ILE A 548 24.35 30.89 31.05
N SER A 549 25.62 31.25 30.93
CA SER A 549 26.60 31.21 32.01
C SER A 549 27.14 32.61 32.34
N GLY A 550 27.69 32.78 33.53
CA GLY A 550 28.22 34.05 34.02
C GLY A 550 27.46 34.57 35.23
N THR A 551 27.87 35.74 35.72
CA THR A 551 27.32 36.35 36.93
C THR A 551 26.18 37.30 36.58
N LEU A 552 24.99 37.07 37.15
CA LEU A 552 23.77 37.86 36.89
C LEU A 552 23.74 39.16 37.72
N LEU A 553 24.79 39.96 37.62
CA LEU A 553 24.90 41.26 38.29
C LEU A 553 25.19 42.37 37.28
N VAL A 554 24.64 43.56 37.51
CA VAL A 554 24.99 44.76 36.73
C VAL A 554 26.50 44.98 36.76
N GLY A 555 27.08 45.27 35.59
CA GLY A 555 28.52 45.43 35.36
C GLY A 555 29.23 44.13 34.92
N SER A 556 28.60 42.97 35.10
CA SER A 556 29.12 41.68 34.61
C SER A 556 28.73 41.44 33.15
N SER A 557 29.29 40.39 32.56
CA SER A 557 28.81 39.83 31.29
C SER A 557 28.30 38.41 31.48
N VAL A 558 27.29 38.04 30.72
CA VAL A 558 26.80 36.67 30.58
C VAL A 558 27.06 36.17 29.17
N THR A 559 27.32 34.87 29.04
CA THR A 559 27.68 34.23 27.77
C THR A 559 26.64 33.17 27.42
N ALA A 560 26.23 33.14 26.15
CA ALA A 560 25.37 32.12 25.59
C ALA A 560 26.20 30.90 25.17
N ASN A 561 25.88 29.74 25.72
CA ASN A 561 26.38 28.47 25.23
C ASN A 561 25.30 27.85 24.34
N PRO A 562 25.54 27.70 23.02
CA PRO A 562 24.52 27.24 22.09
C PRO A 562 24.10 25.78 22.30
N GLY A 563 24.89 24.97 23.04
CA GLY A 563 24.69 23.53 23.18
C GLY A 563 25.33 22.74 22.04
N VAL A 564 25.01 21.45 21.94
CA VAL A 564 25.52 20.58 20.87
C VAL A 564 24.56 20.63 19.68
N TRP A 565 25.04 21.13 18.54
CA TRP A 565 24.30 21.19 17.28
C TRP A 565 24.85 20.17 16.29
N THR A 566 24.10 19.94 15.20
CA THR A 566 24.64 19.27 14.01
C THR A 566 26.02 19.85 13.65
N ALA A 567 27.03 19.00 13.45
CA ALA A 567 28.39 19.44 13.20
C ALA A 567 28.49 20.39 11.99
N GLY A 568 29.29 21.46 12.12
CA GLY A 568 29.48 22.49 11.10
C GLY A 568 28.39 23.58 11.07
N THR A 569 27.55 23.69 12.09
CA THR A 569 26.54 24.75 12.21
C THR A 569 27.16 26.08 12.64
N THR A 570 26.77 27.17 11.98
CA THR A 570 27.11 28.54 12.37
C THR A 570 25.97 29.13 13.21
N HIS A 571 26.30 29.87 14.27
CA HIS A 571 25.30 30.39 15.21
C HIS A 571 25.23 31.92 15.17
N THR A 572 24.01 32.44 15.27
CA THR A 572 23.72 33.84 15.58
C THR A 572 22.86 33.91 16.84
N TYR A 573 22.86 35.06 17.50
CA TYR A 573 22.22 35.24 18.81
C TYR A 573 21.26 36.42 18.77
N GLN A 574 20.22 36.36 19.59
CA GLN A 574 19.39 37.50 19.93
C GLN A 574 19.05 37.41 21.42
N TRP A 575 19.47 38.40 22.20
CA TRP A 575 19.18 38.46 23.64
C TRP A 575 17.83 39.11 23.92
N TYR A 576 17.19 38.70 25.02
CA TYR A 576 15.88 39.16 25.47
C TYR A 576 15.92 39.48 26.97
N ALA A 577 15.13 40.46 27.40
CA ALA A 577 14.89 40.78 28.80
C ALA A 577 13.39 40.77 29.10
N ASN A 578 12.95 39.94 30.04
CA ASN A 578 11.54 39.65 30.32
C ASN A 578 10.71 39.30 29.06
N GLY A 579 11.33 38.58 28.11
CA GLY A 579 10.70 38.17 26.86
C GLY A 579 10.70 39.23 25.75
N ALA A 580 11.16 40.46 25.99
CA ALA A 580 11.30 41.49 24.96
C ALA A 580 12.71 41.48 24.35
N PRO A 581 12.88 41.57 23.02
CA PRO A 581 14.20 41.55 22.38
C PRO A 581 15.01 42.80 22.74
N LEU A 582 16.30 42.62 23.02
CA LEU A 582 17.27 43.69 23.24
C LEU A 582 17.89 44.11 21.90
N ALA A 583 17.59 45.32 21.45
CA ALA A 583 18.08 45.83 20.17
C ALA A 583 19.61 45.80 20.07
N GLY A 584 20.14 45.24 18.98
CA GLY A 584 21.58 45.14 18.71
C GLY A 584 22.35 44.12 19.57
N ALA A 585 21.69 43.46 20.53
CA ALA A 585 22.31 42.44 21.35
C ALA A 585 22.33 41.08 20.61
N THR A 586 23.26 40.94 19.66
CA THR A 586 23.37 39.77 18.77
C THR A 586 24.68 38.99 18.90
N GLY A 587 25.57 39.39 19.81
CA GLY A 587 26.80 38.68 20.12
C GLY A 587 26.57 37.45 21.01
N SER A 588 27.57 36.57 21.09
CA SER A 588 27.56 35.41 22.00
C SER A 588 27.64 35.79 23.49
N ALA A 589 27.92 37.05 23.82
CA ALA A 589 27.92 37.59 25.16
C ALA A 589 27.07 38.86 25.26
N LEU A 590 26.48 39.08 26.44
CA LEU A 590 25.70 40.26 26.79
C LEU A 590 26.30 40.92 28.04
N ALA A 591 26.71 42.18 27.91
CA ALA A 591 27.06 43.01 29.06
C ALA A 591 25.77 43.42 29.80
N LEU A 592 25.74 43.20 31.12
CA LEU A 592 24.61 43.53 31.97
C LEU A 592 24.71 44.98 32.45
N THR A 593 23.79 45.84 32.01
CA THR A 593 23.72 47.24 32.43
C THR A 593 22.61 47.45 33.46
N THR A 594 22.54 48.65 34.04
CA THR A 594 21.46 49.04 34.96
C THR A 594 20.06 48.88 34.33
N ALA A 595 19.95 48.97 33.00
CA ALA A 595 18.69 48.75 32.28
C ALA A 595 18.18 47.29 32.35
N HIS A 596 19.03 46.35 32.75
CA HIS A 596 18.69 44.94 32.91
C HIS A 596 18.34 44.58 34.36
N ALA A 597 18.62 45.43 35.34
CA ALA A 597 18.36 45.15 36.75
C ALA A 597 16.89 44.76 37.00
N GLY A 598 16.68 43.69 37.77
CA GLY A 598 15.36 43.12 38.05
C GLY A 598 14.73 42.34 36.89
N LYS A 599 15.32 42.35 35.69
CA LYS A 599 14.82 41.58 34.53
C LYS A 599 15.45 40.20 34.48
N ARG A 600 14.71 39.23 33.96
CA ARG A 600 15.21 37.89 33.59
C ARG A 600 15.72 37.93 32.17
N ILE A 601 16.88 37.33 31.94
CA ILE A 601 17.53 37.30 30.63
C ILE A 601 17.27 35.95 29.97
N SER A 602 17.08 35.94 28.65
CA SER A 602 17.10 34.74 27.82
C SER A 602 17.80 35.05 26.50
N VAL A 603 18.23 34.02 25.79
CA VAL A 603 18.84 34.16 24.46
C VAL A 603 18.17 33.19 23.49
N VAL A 604 17.87 33.67 22.28
CA VAL A 604 17.53 32.80 21.15
C VAL A 604 18.80 32.59 20.35
N VAL A 605 19.12 31.32 20.09
CA VAL A 605 20.25 30.91 19.25
C VAL A 605 19.67 30.39 17.93
N THR A 606 20.09 31.00 16.83
CA THR A 606 19.71 30.60 15.47
C THR A 606 20.89 29.92 14.79
N GLY A 607 20.71 28.68 14.36
CA GLY A 607 21.73 27.88 13.67
C GLY A 607 21.48 27.82 12.16
N THR A 608 22.54 28.06 11.38
CA THR A 608 22.54 27.99 9.92
C THR A 608 23.60 27.01 9.42
N LYS A 609 23.24 26.23 8.40
CA LYS A 609 24.16 25.31 7.71
C LYS A 609 23.63 25.09 6.30
N VAL A 610 24.50 25.19 5.29
CA VAL A 610 24.12 24.96 3.88
C VAL A 610 23.51 23.57 3.72
N GLY A 611 22.35 23.51 3.07
CA GLY A 611 21.60 22.27 2.85
C GLY A 611 20.85 21.75 4.08
N TYR A 612 20.69 22.56 5.13
CA TYR A 612 19.86 22.25 6.31
C TYR A 612 18.83 23.36 6.55
N LEU A 613 17.72 22.99 7.16
CA LEU A 613 16.70 23.93 7.58
C LEU A 613 17.23 24.78 8.74
N GLU A 614 17.10 26.10 8.64
CA GLU A 614 17.44 27.02 9.72
C GLU A 614 16.54 26.77 10.93
N MET A 615 17.13 26.74 12.13
CA MET A 615 16.42 26.48 13.38
C MET A 615 16.81 27.52 14.44
N SER A 616 15.83 27.93 15.24
CA SER A 616 16.03 28.84 16.37
C SER A 616 15.54 28.19 17.67
N VAL A 617 16.36 28.21 18.72
CA VAL A 617 16.02 27.66 20.04
C VAL A 617 16.28 28.70 21.12
N ALA A 618 15.33 28.87 22.03
CA ALA A 618 15.47 29.75 23.18
C ALA A 618 16.09 29.02 24.37
N SER A 619 16.94 29.72 25.13
CA SER A 619 17.35 29.29 26.46
C SER A 619 16.19 29.39 27.45
N GLN A 620 16.29 28.68 28.58
CA GLN A 620 15.48 29.04 29.75
C GLN A 620 15.81 30.47 30.22
N GLN A 621 14.84 31.13 30.88
CA GLN A 621 15.06 32.44 31.49
C GLN A 621 15.91 32.32 32.76
N THR A 622 16.82 33.27 32.95
CA THR A 622 17.67 33.33 34.15
C THR A 622 16.88 33.76 35.40
N ALA A 623 17.54 33.72 36.56
CA ALA A 623 17.13 34.54 37.70
C ALA A 623 17.20 36.05 37.34
N PRO A 624 16.47 36.93 38.05
CA PRO A 624 16.55 38.36 37.84
C PRO A 624 17.98 38.89 38.02
N VAL A 625 18.41 39.82 37.16
CA VAL A 625 19.71 40.48 37.28
C VAL A 625 19.72 41.35 38.54
N GLY A 626 20.67 41.09 39.43
CA GLY A 626 20.88 41.85 40.66
C GLY A 626 21.88 42.99 40.49
N TYR A 627 22.10 43.72 41.59
CA TYR A 627 23.20 44.67 41.72
C TYR A 627 24.36 44.05 42.49
N PRO A 628 25.62 44.37 42.16
CA PRO A 628 26.76 43.95 42.97
C PRO A 628 26.65 44.54 44.38
N SER A 629 27.25 43.89 45.38
CA SER A 629 27.16 44.34 46.78
C SER A 629 27.84 45.67 47.05
N ARG A 630 28.78 46.06 46.19
CA ARG A 630 29.51 47.33 46.23
C ARG A 630 29.84 47.86 44.84
N THR A 631 30.14 49.15 44.77
CA THR A 631 30.57 49.86 43.55
C THR A 631 31.37 51.10 43.89
N THR A 632 31.98 51.73 42.90
CA THR A 632 32.61 53.04 43.04
C THR A 632 31.55 54.15 43.01
N PRO A 633 31.81 55.30 43.65
CA PRO A 633 31.00 56.51 43.47
C PRO A 633 30.88 56.91 41.99
N ILE A 634 29.78 57.60 41.64
CA ILE A 634 29.58 58.19 40.30
C ILE A 634 30.50 59.41 40.12
N ASP A 635 30.73 60.15 41.20
CA ASP A 635 31.62 61.30 41.29
C ASP A 635 32.19 61.43 42.72
N SER A 636 32.92 62.51 43.02
CA SER A 636 33.57 62.73 44.31
C SER A 636 32.62 62.83 45.52
N TRP A 637 31.30 62.81 45.35
CA TRP A 637 30.34 62.97 46.45
C TRP A 637 29.14 62.04 46.36
N THR A 638 28.91 61.39 45.23
CA THR A 638 27.64 60.76 44.91
C THR A 638 27.78 59.26 44.72
N CYS A 639 27.06 58.50 45.55
CA CYS A 639 26.83 57.08 45.30
C CYS A 639 25.61 56.89 44.39
N PRO A 640 25.56 55.84 43.55
CA PRO A 640 24.38 55.56 42.76
C PRO A 640 23.19 55.19 43.65
N ALA A 641 21.97 55.51 43.20
CA ALA A 641 20.74 55.31 43.98
C ALA A 641 20.53 53.86 44.45
N TRP A 642 21.03 52.88 43.69
CA TRP A 642 20.94 51.46 44.03
C TRP A 642 21.99 50.99 45.05
N ALA A 643 23.05 51.79 45.31
CA ALA A 643 24.06 51.55 46.34
C ALA A 643 24.27 52.80 47.20
N PRO A 644 23.26 53.23 47.98
CA PRO A 644 23.27 54.56 48.60
C PRO A 644 24.20 54.67 49.82
N ILE A 645 24.83 53.61 50.31
CA ILE A 645 25.63 53.67 51.53
C ILE A 645 27.06 54.10 51.20
N LYS A 646 27.52 55.20 51.78
CA LYS A 646 28.85 55.79 51.53
C LYS A 646 29.90 55.17 52.45
N GLY A 647 30.89 54.48 51.90
CA GLY A 647 32.06 53.97 52.61
C GLY A 647 33.28 54.86 52.41
N ASN A 648 33.98 55.18 53.50
CA ASN A 648 35.30 55.79 53.48
C ASN A 648 36.34 54.70 53.76
N ALA A 649 37.03 54.24 52.73
CA ALA A 649 38.02 53.15 52.76
C ALA A 649 39.22 53.49 53.66
N ASN A 650 39.61 54.76 53.74
CA ASN A 650 40.69 55.20 54.64
C ASN A 650 40.39 54.94 56.12
N SER A 651 39.14 55.13 56.55
CA SER A 651 38.73 54.93 57.95
C SER A 651 38.00 53.60 58.20
N MET A 652 37.65 52.87 57.15
CA MET A 652 36.76 51.71 57.19
C MET A 652 35.43 52.01 57.88
N ILE A 653 34.87 53.21 57.67
CA ILE A 653 33.57 53.66 58.23
C ILE A 653 32.57 53.85 57.11
N TYR A 654 31.35 53.32 57.28
CA TYR A 654 30.22 53.59 56.37
C TYR A 654 29.17 54.52 56.97
N HIS A 655 28.48 55.24 56.10
CA HIS A 655 27.43 56.21 56.40
C HIS A 655 26.17 55.88 55.61
N VAL A 656 25.02 55.86 56.29
CA VAL A 656 23.70 55.61 55.70
C VAL A 656 23.00 56.93 55.37
N PRO A 657 22.09 57.00 54.39
CA PRO A 657 21.42 58.24 53.98
C PRO A 657 20.71 59.01 55.12
N SER A 658 20.23 58.32 56.14
CA SER A 658 19.58 58.91 57.33
C SER A 658 20.56 59.39 58.41
N GLY A 659 21.86 59.14 58.26
CA GLY A 659 22.88 59.46 59.26
C GLY A 659 23.39 60.90 59.16
N GLN A 660 23.72 61.50 60.32
CA GLN A 660 24.13 62.90 60.43
C GLN A 660 25.32 63.25 59.52
N TYR A 661 26.30 62.35 59.36
CA TYR A 661 27.52 62.62 58.58
C TYR A 661 27.44 62.18 57.11
N TYR A 662 26.29 61.69 56.64
CA TYR A 662 26.15 61.20 55.26
C TYR A 662 26.44 62.27 54.21
N ALA A 663 25.91 63.48 54.42
CA ALA A 663 26.11 64.61 53.51
C ALA A 663 27.56 65.12 53.53
N ALA A 664 28.28 64.97 54.66
CA ALA A 664 29.67 65.37 54.81
C ALA A 664 30.67 64.30 54.35
N THR A 665 30.19 63.12 53.95
CA THR A 665 31.06 62.01 53.54
C THR A 665 31.35 62.08 52.04
N ASN A 666 32.63 62.17 51.69
CA ASN A 666 33.16 61.85 50.38
C ASN A 666 33.35 60.31 50.30
N PRO A 667 32.50 59.59 49.55
CA PRO A 667 32.61 58.13 49.45
C PRO A 667 33.82 57.73 48.60
N GLU A 668 34.50 56.68 49.04
CA GLU A 668 35.55 55.99 48.27
C GLU A 668 35.00 54.65 47.74
N GLU A 669 34.04 54.05 48.45
CA GLU A 669 33.22 52.92 48.00
C GLU A 669 31.73 53.17 48.33
N CYS A 670 30.83 52.53 47.59
CA CYS A 670 29.39 52.60 47.77
C CYS A 670 28.80 51.19 47.95
N PHE A 671 27.87 51.00 48.88
CA PHE A 671 27.30 49.69 49.21
C PHE A 671 25.77 49.65 49.01
N THR A 672 25.26 48.48 48.58
CA THR A 672 23.82 48.25 48.42
C THR A 672 23.08 48.16 49.75
N THR A 673 23.71 47.60 50.77
CA THR A 673 23.13 47.42 52.10
C THR A 673 24.16 47.61 53.22
N GLU A 674 23.71 47.91 54.44
CA GLU A 674 24.59 48.03 55.60
C GLU A 674 25.34 46.71 55.85
N ALA A 675 24.65 45.59 55.64
CA ALA A 675 25.25 44.26 55.73
C ALA A 675 26.38 44.06 54.70
N ALA A 676 26.24 44.58 53.48
CA ALA A 676 27.31 44.52 52.48
C ALA A 676 28.54 45.34 52.89
N ALA A 677 28.33 46.52 53.48
CA ALA A 677 29.42 47.34 54.03
C ALA A 677 30.14 46.62 55.19
N VAL A 678 29.37 46.04 56.12
CA VAL A 678 29.92 45.25 57.25
C VAL A 678 30.68 44.02 56.75
N ALA A 679 30.15 43.30 55.77
CA ALA A 679 30.83 42.15 55.17
C ALA A 679 32.14 42.54 54.47
N ALA A 680 32.24 43.77 53.96
CA ALA A 680 33.46 44.34 53.40
C ALA A 680 34.44 44.88 54.48
N GLY A 681 34.12 44.72 55.77
CA GLY A 681 34.97 45.13 56.89
C GLY A 681 34.73 46.55 57.40
N TYR A 682 33.70 47.25 56.90
CA TYR A 682 33.38 48.59 57.35
C TYR A 682 32.52 48.55 58.60
N ARG A 683 32.80 49.43 59.57
CA ARG A 683 31.93 49.64 60.73
C ARG A 683 30.98 50.82 60.49
N LYS A 684 29.82 50.80 61.14
CA LYS A 684 28.86 51.91 61.09
C LYS A 684 29.46 53.15 61.76
N SER A 685 29.21 54.33 61.19
CA SER A 685 29.52 55.60 61.86
C SER A 685 28.78 55.66 63.21
N GLN A 686 29.51 56.01 64.27
CA GLN A 686 29.00 55.93 65.65
C GLN A 686 28.31 57.20 66.14
N ARG A 687 28.04 58.17 65.26
CA ARG A 687 27.40 59.44 65.61
C ARG A 687 26.51 59.90 64.47
#